data_AF-A0A4R6GDY7-F1
#
_entry.id   AF-A0A4R6GDY7-F1
#
_cell.length_a   1.000
_cell.length_b   1.000
_cell.length_c   1.000
_cell.angle_alpha   90.00
_cell.angle_beta   90.00
_cell.angle_gamma   90.00
#
_symmetry.space_group_name_H-M   'P 1'
#
loop_
_entity.id
_entity.type
_entity.pdbx_description
1 polymer ?
#
loop_
_entity_poly.entity_id
_entity_poly.type
_entity_poly.pdbx_seq_one_letter_code
_entity_poly.pdbx_strand_id
1 'polypeptide(L)'
;MTDVAPSSDVSYPADGFALFPDRSVIALRVGGELKDLATVVTETDVVEPVTVDSPDGLGILRHSAAHVLAQAVQRIRPQANLGIGPPITDGFYYDFGVDEPFTPEDLKAIKKEMERIVRDNQRFVRRVVTDEEARAELADEPFKLELIGLKGPSAGAGTVSKVEGASVEVGADELTIYDNVDRNGDTVWKDLCRGPHVPGTRVIGNGWDLTRVAGAYWRGSEKNPQLQRIYGTAWPTKDDLRAYQARLEEAAKRDHRKLGKELDLFSFPDEIGSGLSVWHPRGGTVRQEMEQHALRRHRSAGYTYVYTPHITKKDLFIESNHLVTYKEGMFPPIHLDEERDENGEVTKPGIDYYLKPMNCPMHILIYRERARSYRDLPMRLAENGTVYRNELSGALHGLTRVRGFTQDDAHLFVTPDQLEDEAGKVLDFVLSLLRDFGLTEFELELSMRDDEKAKWIGDEAHWAEATDALRRVARASGLKLTEVPGEAAFYGPKIDLKTRDAIGRVWQLSTVQIDFNLPERFHLEFTDRDGEKKRPVMIHRALMGSIERFFAILLEHYAGAFPVWLSPVQVVGIPVADEYADYLGEIIDRLRSEDVRAELDRSDDRMQKKIRNHTMQKVPILLIAGEQDRSAGTVSFRFRDGSQLNGIPVAEAVARVRGAISSKALVDTSEDLA
;
A
#
# COMPACT_ATOMS: atom_id res chain seq x y z
N MET A 1 -16.41 -1.72 21.42
CA MET A 1 -17.00 -1.59 22.76
C MET A 1 -16.94 -2.97 23.38
N THR A 2 -16.11 -3.13 24.40
CA THR A 2 -15.94 -4.37 25.15
C THR A 2 -17.04 -4.46 26.21
N ASP A 3 -17.82 -5.55 26.23
CA ASP A 3 -18.92 -5.79 27.19
C ASP A 3 -18.45 -6.11 28.63
N VAL A 4 -17.22 -5.73 28.99
CA VAL A 4 -16.64 -6.01 30.32
C VAL A 4 -17.08 -4.90 31.28
N ALA A 5 -18.02 -5.23 32.17
CA ALA A 5 -18.46 -4.33 33.22
C ALA A 5 -17.50 -4.36 34.43
N PRO A 6 -17.29 -3.22 35.13
CA PRO A 6 -16.56 -3.20 36.39
C PRO A 6 -17.27 -4.06 37.45
N SER A 7 -16.51 -4.63 38.37
CA SER A 7 -17.05 -5.40 39.49
C SER A 7 -17.97 -4.52 40.37
N SER A 8 -19.15 -5.03 40.72
CA SER A 8 -20.15 -4.28 41.51
C SER A 8 -19.80 -4.13 42.99
N ASP A 9 -18.81 -4.89 43.48
CA ASP A 9 -18.43 -4.99 44.89
C ASP A 9 -17.01 -4.44 45.15
N VAL A 10 -16.67 -3.27 44.61
CA VAL A 10 -15.34 -2.65 44.77
C VAL A 10 -15.42 -1.39 45.62
N SER A 11 -14.60 -1.32 46.68
CA SER A 11 -14.39 -0.09 47.46
C SER A 11 -13.25 0.73 46.88
N TYR A 12 -13.49 2.03 46.65
CA TYR A 12 -12.46 2.97 46.20
C TYR A 12 -11.61 3.51 47.37
N PRO A 13 -10.33 3.89 47.14
CA PRO A 13 -9.59 3.78 45.88
C PRO A 13 -9.24 2.33 45.53
N ALA A 14 -9.28 1.99 44.24
CA ALA A 14 -9.08 0.64 43.73
C ALA A 14 -8.12 0.66 42.54
N ASP A 15 -7.43 -0.45 42.28
CA ASP A 15 -6.66 -0.64 41.06
C ASP A 15 -7.48 -1.40 40.00
N GLY A 16 -6.92 -1.52 38.80
CA GLY A 16 -7.54 -2.26 37.71
C GLY A 16 -7.71 -3.75 37.98
N PHE A 17 -6.87 -4.36 38.84
CA PHE A 17 -7.00 -5.76 39.23
C PHE A 17 -8.27 -6.01 40.04
N ALA A 18 -8.62 -5.09 40.94
CA ALA A 18 -9.85 -5.15 41.72
C ALA A 18 -11.09 -4.81 40.89
N LEU A 19 -10.98 -3.80 40.00
CA LEU A 19 -12.09 -3.33 39.17
C LEU A 19 -12.47 -4.30 38.07
N PHE A 20 -11.48 -4.93 37.43
CA PHE A 20 -11.68 -5.85 36.31
C PHE A 20 -10.93 -7.17 36.57
N PRO A 21 -11.55 -8.12 37.28
CA PRO A 21 -10.92 -9.41 37.59
C PRO A 21 -10.76 -10.33 36.37
N ASP A 22 -11.37 -9.98 35.23
CA ASP A 22 -11.19 -10.69 33.97
C ASP A 22 -9.74 -10.56 33.49
N ARG A 23 -9.08 -11.70 33.30
CA ARG A 23 -7.69 -11.79 32.84
C ARG A 23 -7.48 -11.33 31.39
N SER A 24 -8.56 -11.17 30.62
CA SER A 24 -8.50 -10.56 29.29
C SER A 24 -8.14 -9.07 29.35
N VAL A 25 -8.43 -8.40 30.48
CA VAL A 25 -8.11 -6.99 30.72
C VAL A 25 -6.66 -6.87 31.18
N ILE A 26 -5.87 -6.10 30.43
CA ILE A 26 -4.42 -5.98 30.64
C ILE A 26 -3.99 -4.56 31.01
N ALA A 27 -4.84 -3.57 30.81
CA ALA A 27 -4.59 -2.17 31.11
C ALA A 27 -5.91 -1.42 31.33
N LEU A 28 -5.81 -0.16 31.76
CA LEU A 28 -6.93 0.75 31.93
C LEU A 28 -6.85 1.89 30.93
N ARG A 29 -8.00 2.42 30.52
CA ARG A 29 -8.09 3.77 29.98
C ARG A 29 -8.75 4.66 31.01
N VAL A 30 -8.00 5.64 31.52
CA VAL A 30 -8.47 6.58 32.55
C VAL A 30 -8.54 7.97 31.93
N GLY A 31 -9.74 8.54 31.82
CA GLY A 31 -9.94 9.87 31.23
C GLY A 31 -9.43 9.98 29.78
N GLY A 32 -9.45 8.89 29.02
CA GLY A 32 -8.94 8.82 27.65
C GLY A 32 -7.49 8.33 27.52
N GLU A 33 -6.70 8.33 28.60
CA GLU A 33 -5.29 7.93 28.58
C GLU A 33 -5.08 6.46 28.97
N LEU A 34 -4.19 5.75 28.26
CA LEU A 34 -3.80 4.39 28.60
C LEU A 34 -2.88 4.38 29.84
N LYS A 35 -3.20 3.54 30.83
CA LYS A 35 -2.49 3.40 32.10
C LYS A 35 -2.34 1.91 32.46
N ASP A 36 -1.33 1.56 33.26
CA ASP A 36 -1.14 0.17 33.73
C ASP A 36 -2.31 -0.30 34.57
N LEU A 37 -2.54 -1.61 34.60
CA LEU A 37 -3.60 -2.20 35.43
C LEU A 37 -3.38 -1.97 36.94
N ALA A 38 -2.14 -1.71 37.37
CA ALA A 38 -1.80 -1.35 38.75
C ALA A 38 -2.13 0.10 39.12
N THR A 39 -2.62 0.91 38.17
CA THR A 39 -2.97 2.31 38.42
C THR A 39 -4.15 2.39 39.38
N VAL A 40 -3.95 3.12 40.48
CA VAL A 40 -5.00 3.38 41.47
C VAL A 40 -5.91 4.49 40.95
N VAL A 41 -7.21 4.22 40.95
CA VAL A 41 -8.26 5.14 40.52
C VAL A 41 -9.27 5.37 41.66
N THR A 42 -10.02 6.45 41.54
CA THR A 42 -11.04 6.93 42.45
C THR A 42 -12.43 6.81 41.82
N GLU A 43 -13.48 6.94 42.63
CA GLU A 43 -14.87 6.87 42.16
C GLU A 43 -15.21 7.95 41.11
N THR A 44 -14.47 9.06 41.08
CA THR A 44 -14.66 10.16 40.13
C THR A 44 -13.97 9.95 38.78
N ASP A 45 -13.11 8.95 38.67
CA ASP A 45 -12.38 8.67 37.42
C ASP A 45 -13.26 7.92 36.42
N VAL A 46 -13.22 8.34 35.16
CA VAL A 46 -13.86 7.60 34.06
C VAL A 46 -12.88 6.53 33.58
N VAL A 47 -13.20 5.26 33.88
CA VAL A 47 -12.30 4.12 33.64
C VAL A 47 -12.95 3.13 32.67
N GLU A 48 -12.24 2.78 31.61
CA GLU A 48 -12.63 1.74 30.65
C GLU A 48 -11.60 0.59 30.65
N PRO A 49 -12.03 -0.68 30.54
CA PRO A 49 -11.11 -1.80 30.44
C PRO A 49 -10.46 -1.86 29.05
N VAL A 50 -9.16 -2.16 29.02
CA VAL A 50 -8.43 -2.44 27.78
C VAL A 50 -8.12 -3.93 27.72
N THR A 51 -8.82 -4.63 26.83
CA THR A 51 -8.63 -6.07 26.60
C THR A 51 -7.44 -6.33 25.68
N VAL A 52 -6.77 -7.47 25.86
CA VAL A 52 -5.56 -7.86 25.11
C VAL A 52 -5.75 -7.94 23.59
N ASP A 53 -6.98 -8.19 23.13
CA ASP A 53 -7.37 -8.31 21.71
C ASP A 53 -7.80 -6.98 21.07
N SER A 54 -7.99 -5.92 21.88
CA SER A 54 -8.27 -4.58 21.36
C SER A 54 -7.06 -3.98 20.64
N PRO A 55 -7.24 -3.01 19.72
CA PRO A 55 -6.11 -2.36 19.03
C PRO A 55 -5.06 -1.78 19.99
N ASP A 56 -5.50 -1.13 21.08
CA ASP A 56 -4.60 -0.61 22.11
C ASP A 56 -3.97 -1.74 22.93
N GLY A 57 -4.72 -2.79 23.26
CA GLY A 57 -4.20 -3.96 23.95
C GLY A 57 -3.11 -4.70 23.16
N LEU A 58 -3.26 -4.82 21.83
CA LEU A 58 -2.23 -5.36 20.95
C LEU A 58 -0.96 -4.49 20.98
N GLY A 59 -1.11 -3.16 21.00
CA GLY A 59 0.00 -2.22 21.16
C GLY A 59 0.79 -2.48 22.45
N ILE A 60 0.09 -2.61 23.57
CA ILE A 60 0.68 -2.89 24.90
C ILE A 60 1.34 -4.27 24.95
N LEU A 61 0.68 -5.28 24.38
CA LEU A 61 1.21 -6.65 24.29
C LEU A 61 2.53 -6.69 23.52
N ARG A 62 2.58 -6.04 22.36
CA ARG A 62 3.76 -5.99 21.48
C ARG A 62 4.90 -5.20 22.11
N HIS A 63 4.59 -4.09 22.76
CA HIS A 63 5.56 -3.31 23.49
C HIS A 63 6.17 -4.10 24.66
N SER A 64 5.34 -4.85 25.40
CA SER A 64 5.82 -5.75 26.45
C SER A 64 6.67 -6.91 25.92
N ALA A 65 6.34 -7.45 24.75
CA ALA A 65 7.16 -8.45 24.07
C ALA A 65 8.52 -7.88 23.62
N ALA A 66 8.58 -6.59 23.22
CA ALA A 66 9.82 -5.90 22.92
C ALA A 66 10.74 -5.79 24.16
N HIS A 67 10.18 -5.52 25.34
CA HIS A 67 10.95 -5.52 26.60
C HIS A 67 11.49 -6.91 26.97
N VAL A 68 10.68 -7.97 26.77
CA VAL A 68 11.15 -9.35 26.98
C VAL A 68 12.27 -9.70 26.00
N LEU A 69 12.21 -9.22 24.76
CA LEU A 69 13.30 -9.35 23.80
C LEU A 69 14.57 -8.63 24.28
N ALA A 70 14.46 -7.38 24.74
CA ALA A 70 15.60 -6.62 25.25
C ALA A 70 16.27 -7.29 26.46
N GLN A 71 15.48 -7.75 27.43
CA GLN A 71 15.97 -8.53 28.56
C GLN A 71 16.65 -9.82 28.10
N ALA A 72 16.06 -10.57 27.16
CA ALA A 72 16.64 -11.81 26.64
C ALA A 72 17.99 -11.55 25.95
N VAL A 73 18.10 -10.47 25.17
CA VAL A 73 19.35 -10.06 24.53
C VAL A 73 20.40 -9.75 25.58
N GLN A 74 20.10 -8.95 26.60
CA GLN A 74 21.08 -8.60 27.64
C GLN A 74 21.47 -9.78 28.54
N ARG A 75 20.60 -10.78 28.72
CA ARG A 75 21.00 -12.04 29.39
C ARG A 75 22.02 -12.83 28.60
N ILE A 76 21.96 -12.79 27.27
CA ILE A 76 22.88 -13.51 26.37
C ILE A 76 24.14 -12.68 26.08
N ARG A 77 23.98 -11.36 25.92
CA ARG A 77 25.02 -10.39 25.62
C ARG A 77 24.90 -9.19 26.58
N PRO A 78 25.45 -9.29 27.81
CA PRO A 78 25.35 -8.23 28.82
C PRO A 78 25.90 -6.87 28.38
N GLN A 79 26.79 -6.85 27.38
CA GLN A 79 27.37 -5.65 26.80
C GLN A 79 26.49 -4.97 25.74
N ALA A 80 25.35 -5.57 25.37
CA ALA A 80 24.46 -4.99 24.38
C ALA A 80 23.77 -3.74 24.95
N ASN A 81 23.95 -2.60 24.28
CA ASN A 81 23.31 -1.35 24.68
C ASN A 81 21.90 -1.24 24.08
N LEU A 82 20.93 -0.82 24.90
CA LEU A 82 19.52 -0.70 24.54
C LEU A 82 19.25 0.62 23.80
N GLY A 83 18.68 0.52 22.61
CA GLY A 83 18.14 1.65 21.86
C GLY A 83 16.65 1.89 22.12
N ILE A 84 15.85 1.83 21.05
CA ILE A 84 14.40 2.10 21.05
C ILE A 84 13.64 0.82 20.67
N GLY A 85 12.55 0.53 21.38
CA GLY A 85 11.74 -0.68 21.20
C GLY A 85 10.22 -0.46 21.03
N PRO A 86 9.76 0.23 19.97
CA PRO A 86 8.34 0.58 19.84
C PRO A 86 7.51 -0.59 19.29
N PRO A 87 6.21 -0.65 19.63
CA PRO A 87 5.26 -1.47 18.89
C PRO A 87 5.04 -0.88 17.48
N ILE A 88 4.75 -1.74 16.52
CA ILE A 88 4.36 -1.43 15.14
C ILE A 88 3.05 -2.15 14.78
N THR A 89 2.43 -1.80 13.65
CA THR A 89 1.08 -2.26 13.25
C THR A 89 0.85 -3.77 13.37
N ASP A 90 1.85 -4.61 13.09
CA ASP A 90 1.74 -6.07 13.16
C ASP A 90 2.83 -6.71 14.03
N GLY A 91 3.47 -5.94 14.91
CA GLY A 91 4.55 -6.47 15.74
C GLY A 91 5.31 -5.44 16.53
N PHE A 92 6.62 -5.62 16.65
CA PHE A 92 7.53 -4.71 17.34
C PHE A 92 8.93 -4.86 16.75
N TYR A 93 9.81 -3.92 17.09
CA TYR A 93 11.25 -4.14 16.96
C TYR A 93 11.97 -3.64 18.20
N TYR A 94 13.25 -3.97 18.33
CA TYR A 94 14.14 -3.36 19.31
C TYR A 94 15.52 -3.15 18.67
N ASP A 95 16.09 -1.95 18.86
CA ASP A 95 17.43 -1.59 18.38
C ASP A 95 18.50 -1.84 19.44
N PHE A 96 19.62 -2.44 19.04
CA PHE A 96 20.73 -2.76 19.92
C PHE A 96 22.05 -2.22 19.37
N GLY A 97 22.82 -1.57 20.25
CA GLY A 97 24.24 -1.34 20.04
C GLY A 97 25.03 -2.58 20.42
N VAL A 98 25.64 -3.23 19.42
CA VAL A 98 26.43 -4.45 19.61
C VAL A 98 27.67 -4.40 18.74
N ASP A 99 28.78 -4.95 19.23
CA ASP A 99 30.03 -5.06 18.47
C ASP A 99 29.91 -6.06 17.31
N GLU A 100 29.22 -7.18 17.59
CA GLU A 100 29.01 -8.26 16.61
C GLU A 100 27.53 -8.31 16.17
N PRO A 101 27.25 -8.24 14.85
CA PRO A 101 25.89 -8.39 14.33
C PRO A 101 25.20 -9.69 14.77
N PHE A 102 23.88 -9.68 14.90
CA PHE A 102 23.13 -10.89 15.22
C PHE A 102 23.03 -11.83 14.01
N THR A 103 23.20 -13.12 14.27
CA THR A 103 23.05 -14.21 13.30
C THR A 103 21.69 -14.92 13.45
N PRO A 104 21.26 -15.72 12.47
CA PRO A 104 20.08 -16.59 12.62
C PRO A 104 20.18 -17.55 13.81
N GLU A 105 21.40 -17.98 14.18
CA GLU A 105 21.67 -18.81 15.35
C GLU A 105 21.45 -18.04 16.65
N ASP A 106 21.87 -16.77 16.72
CA ASP A 106 21.59 -15.90 17.86
C ASP A 106 20.08 -15.73 18.06
N LEU A 107 19.31 -15.55 16.97
CA LEU A 107 17.85 -15.44 17.06
C LEU A 107 17.21 -16.69 17.70
N LYS A 108 17.72 -17.90 17.39
CA LYS A 108 17.23 -19.14 18.03
C LYS A 108 17.54 -19.15 19.53
N ALA A 109 18.72 -18.69 19.93
CA ALA A 109 19.11 -18.59 21.35
C ALA A 109 18.27 -17.53 22.09
N ILE A 110 18.11 -16.34 21.52
CA ILE A 110 17.29 -15.24 22.05
C ILE A 110 15.84 -15.70 22.21
N LYS A 111 15.27 -16.35 21.19
CA LYS A 111 13.90 -16.91 21.26
C LYS A 111 13.75 -17.87 22.44
N LYS A 112 14.70 -18.78 22.66
CA LYS A 112 14.67 -19.71 23.79
C LYS A 112 14.74 -19.00 25.14
N GLU A 113 15.49 -17.91 25.24
CA GLU A 113 15.57 -17.12 26.48
C GLU A 113 14.31 -16.28 26.71
N MET A 114 13.71 -15.71 25.66
CA MET A 114 12.39 -15.08 25.75
C MET A 114 11.32 -16.07 26.25
N GLU A 115 11.31 -17.31 25.72
CA GLU A 115 10.42 -18.38 26.21
C GLU A 115 10.64 -18.72 27.69
N ARG A 116 11.86 -18.57 28.21
CA ARG A 116 12.15 -18.73 29.63
C ARG A 116 11.56 -17.57 30.43
N ILE A 117 11.84 -16.32 30.03
CA ILE A 117 11.35 -15.11 30.71
C ILE A 117 9.82 -15.12 30.79
N VAL A 118 9.13 -15.44 29.69
CA VAL A 118 7.66 -15.55 29.65
C VAL A 118 7.13 -16.60 30.64
N ARG A 119 7.82 -17.75 30.78
CA ARG A 119 7.45 -18.80 31.74
C ARG A 119 7.76 -18.40 33.19
N ASP A 120 8.77 -17.58 33.41
CA ASP A 120 9.15 -17.09 34.74
C ASP A 120 8.04 -16.20 35.35
N ASN A 121 7.14 -15.64 34.53
CA ASN A 121 6.02 -14.80 34.99
C ASN A 121 6.50 -13.60 35.83
N GLN A 122 7.53 -12.93 35.34
CA GLN A 122 8.02 -11.66 35.92
C GLN A 122 6.93 -10.60 35.78
N ARG A 123 6.70 -9.81 36.83
CA ARG A 123 5.77 -8.68 36.87
C ARG A 123 6.45 -7.44 36.32
N PHE A 124 5.74 -6.66 35.52
CA PHE A 124 6.18 -5.32 35.11
C PHE A 124 5.75 -4.33 36.20
N VAL A 125 6.71 -3.62 36.79
CA VAL A 125 6.46 -2.66 37.87
C VAL A 125 6.95 -1.28 37.42
N ARG A 126 6.01 -0.35 37.27
CA ARG A 126 6.30 1.03 36.89
C ARG A 126 6.82 1.82 38.09
N ARG A 127 7.93 2.55 37.90
CA ARG A 127 8.48 3.48 38.89
C ARG A 127 8.75 4.84 38.27
N VAL A 128 8.30 5.90 38.94
CA VAL A 128 8.63 7.28 38.57
C VAL A 128 10.01 7.62 39.13
N VAL A 129 10.85 8.20 38.28
CA VAL A 129 12.23 8.55 38.63
C VAL A 129 12.54 9.97 38.20
N THR A 130 13.47 10.60 38.92
CA THR A 130 14.05 11.86 38.51
C THR A 130 15.07 11.66 37.37
N ASP A 131 15.35 12.74 36.68
CA ASP A 131 16.38 12.85 35.65
C ASP A 131 17.78 12.42 36.14
N GLU A 132 18.10 12.67 37.41
CA GLU A 132 19.39 12.30 38.01
C GLU A 132 19.43 10.81 38.38
N GLU A 133 18.36 10.28 38.98
CA GLU A 133 18.24 8.85 39.31
C GLU A 133 18.30 7.99 38.04
N ALA A 134 17.57 8.37 36.99
CA ALA A 134 17.58 7.63 35.72
C ALA A 134 18.97 7.61 35.07
N ARG A 135 19.70 8.74 35.09
CA ARG A 135 21.07 8.80 34.54
C ARG A 135 22.06 7.96 35.35
N ALA A 136 21.92 7.93 36.68
CA ALA A 136 22.75 7.10 37.53
C ALA A 136 22.46 5.60 37.31
N GLU A 137 21.18 5.25 37.18
CA GLU A 137 20.73 3.87 37.02
C GLU A 137 21.03 3.27 35.64
N LEU A 138 21.17 4.11 34.60
CA LEU A 138 21.36 3.74 33.20
C LEU A 138 22.72 4.23 32.66
N ALA A 139 23.70 4.39 33.55
CA ALA A 139 25.02 4.94 33.20
C ALA A 139 25.74 4.14 32.10
N ASP A 140 25.47 2.83 32.02
CA ASP A 140 26.03 1.92 31.02
C ASP A 140 25.20 1.85 29.73
N GLU A 141 24.13 2.64 29.61
CA GLU A 141 23.21 2.67 28.46
C GLU A 141 23.30 4.01 27.69
N PRO A 142 24.30 4.19 26.81
CA PRO A 142 24.60 5.49 26.18
C PRO A 142 23.40 6.06 25.40
N PHE A 143 22.65 5.21 24.71
CA PHE A 143 21.48 5.61 23.94
C PHE A 143 20.31 6.06 24.82
N LYS A 144 20.10 5.41 25.98
CA LYS A 144 19.06 5.83 26.94
C LYS A 144 19.43 7.15 27.62
N LEU A 145 20.72 7.36 27.96
CA LEU A 145 21.21 8.64 28.48
C LEU A 145 20.94 9.80 27.51
N GLU A 146 21.13 9.57 26.21
CA GLU A 146 20.80 10.55 25.18
C GLU A 146 19.30 10.88 25.15
N LEU A 147 18.41 9.88 25.27
CA LEU A 147 16.96 10.09 25.30
C LEU A 147 16.53 10.92 26.52
N ILE A 148 17.11 10.68 27.69
CA ILE A 148 16.86 11.51 28.89
C ILE A 148 17.29 12.96 28.63
N GLY A 149 18.42 13.16 27.94
CA GLY A 149 18.91 14.50 27.56
C GLY A 149 18.00 15.30 26.64
N LEU A 150 17.12 14.64 25.88
CA LEU A 150 16.15 15.30 24.97
C LEU A 150 14.96 15.95 25.71
N LYS A 151 14.81 15.72 27.02
CA LYS A 151 13.77 16.31 27.88
C LYS A 151 14.14 17.70 28.46
N GLY A 152 15.32 18.25 28.14
CA GLY A 152 15.83 19.48 28.77
C GLY A 152 15.08 20.78 28.37
N PRO A 153 15.12 21.84 29.22
CA PRO A 153 14.41 23.13 29.02
C PRO A 153 14.84 23.93 27.78
N SER A 154 15.85 23.47 27.05
CA SER A 154 16.32 24.03 25.77
C SER A 154 15.76 23.31 24.53
N ALA A 155 15.04 22.21 24.69
CA ALA A 155 14.37 21.51 23.60
C ALA A 155 12.88 21.87 23.61
N GLY A 156 12.44 22.61 22.58
CA GLY A 156 11.01 22.93 22.43
C GLY A 156 10.17 21.66 22.36
N ALA A 157 8.91 21.75 22.80
CA ALA A 157 7.94 20.65 22.92
C ALA A 157 7.70 19.80 21.64
N GLY A 158 8.30 20.16 20.50
CA GLY A 158 8.24 19.42 19.23
C GLY A 158 9.50 18.63 18.87
N THR A 159 10.46 18.41 19.78
CA THR A 159 11.75 17.74 19.45
C THR A 159 11.70 16.22 19.66
N VAL A 160 10.98 15.74 20.69
CA VAL A 160 10.83 14.30 20.98
C VAL A 160 9.94 13.59 19.94
N SER A 161 8.95 14.30 19.36
CA SER A 161 8.06 13.73 18.34
C SER A 161 8.72 13.57 16.95
N LYS A 162 9.91 14.14 16.73
CA LYS A 162 10.64 14.06 15.45
C LYS A 162 11.56 12.85 15.34
N VAL A 163 11.80 12.13 16.44
CA VAL A 163 12.62 10.91 16.46
C VAL A 163 11.70 9.70 16.47
N GLU A 164 11.80 8.87 15.43
CA GLU A 164 10.94 7.69 15.25
C GLU A 164 11.01 6.75 16.48
N GLY A 165 9.87 6.51 17.13
CA GLY A 165 9.73 5.60 18.27
C GLY A 165 10.14 6.14 19.65
N ALA A 166 10.83 7.30 19.72
CA ALA A 166 11.35 7.83 20.99
C ALA A 166 10.27 8.25 22.01
N SER A 167 9.06 8.57 21.54
CA SER A 167 7.92 8.94 22.38
C SER A 167 7.38 7.81 23.27
N VAL A 168 7.79 6.58 23.00
CA VAL A 168 7.47 5.39 23.81
C VAL A 168 8.42 5.28 25.00
N GLU A 169 9.65 5.77 24.86
CA GLU A 169 10.71 5.68 25.86
C GLU A 169 10.64 6.85 26.85
N VAL A 170 10.38 8.08 26.35
CA VAL A 170 10.35 9.32 27.15
C VAL A 170 9.13 10.19 26.81
N GLY A 171 8.44 10.67 27.85
CA GLY A 171 7.31 11.61 27.74
C GLY A 171 7.70 13.06 28.09
N ALA A 172 6.85 14.02 27.73
CA ALA A 172 7.09 15.44 27.98
C ALA A 172 7.12 15.79 29.48
N ASP A 173 6.31 15.12 30.31
CA ASP A 173 6.05 15.56 31.70
C ASP A 173 6.75 14.68 32.76
N GLU A 174 6.76 13.34 32.61
CA GLU A 174 7.25 12.40 33.65
C GLU A 174 8.22 11.35 33.05
N LEU A 175 9.27 10.98 33.81
CA LEU A 175 10.24 9.95 33.41
C LEU A 175 10.02 8.69 34.26
N THR A 176 9.96 7.53 33.60
CA THR A 176 9.68 6.27 34.29
C THR A 176 10.61 5.15 33.86
N ILE A 177 10.86 4.25 34.81
CA ILE A 177 11.56 2.99 34.60
C ILE A 177 10.57 1.85 34.88
N TYR A 178 10.59 0.82 34.05
CA TYR A 178 9.88 -0.42 34.30
C TYR A 178 10.84 -1.48 34.79
N ASP A 179 10.57 -1.97 36.00
CA ASP A 179 11.29 -3.07 36.63
C ASP A 179 10.59 -4.39 36.28
N ASN A 180 11.34 -5.35 35.74
CA ASN A 180 10.90 -6.74 35.65
C ASN A 180 11.22 -7.43 36.97
N VAL A 181 10.19 -7.68 37.76
CA VAL A 181 10.30 -8.27 39.10
C VAL A 181 9.94 -9.75 39.05
N ASP A 182 10.83 -10.61 39.54
CA ASP A 182 10.60 -12.05 39.54
C ASP A 182 9.56 -12.50 40.60
N ARG A 183 9.38 -13.82 40.75
CA ARG A 183 8.40 -14.38 41.70
C ARG A 183 8.80 -14.22 43.16
N ASN A 184 10.09 -14.01 43.44
CA ASN A 184 10.60 -13.77 44.79
C ASN A 184 10.48 -12.30 45.18
N GLY A 185 10.21 -11.42 44.23
CA GLY A 185 10.11 -9.98 44.45
C GLY A 185 11.40 -9.23 44.10
N ASP A 186 12.38 -9.90 43.50
CA ASP A 186 13.66 -9.29 43.12
C ASP A 186 13.57 -8.67 41.73
N THR A 187 14.09 -7.45 41.56
CA THR A 187 14.24 -6.82 40.24
C THR A 187 15.36 -7.50 39.47
N VAL A 188 15.02 -8.20 38.40
CA VAL A 188 15.97 -8.99 37.59
C VAL A 188 16.36 -8.31 36.28
N TRP A 189 15.65 -7.25 35.90
CA TRP A 189 15.95 -6.39 34.75
C TRP A 189 15.14 -5.10 34.84
N LYS A 190 15.59 -4.03 34.17
CA LYS A 190 14.90 -2.74 34.14
C LYS A 190 15.16 -2.03 32.82
N ASP A 191 14.23 -1.18 32.40
CA ASP A 191 14.37 -0.36 31.19
C ASP A 191 13.67 0.99 31.34
N LEU A 192 14.21 2.00 30.65
CA LEU A 192 13.59 3.32 30.56
C LEU A 192 12.42 3.23 29.61
N CYS A 193 11.21 3.49 30.10
CA CYS A 193 10.01 3.37 29.27
C CYS A 193 8.84 4.09 29.92
N ARG A 194 7.94 4.65 29.12
CA ARG A 194 6.68 5.27 29.58
C ARG A 194 5.59 4.24 29.90
N GLY A 195 5.53 3.16 29.13
CA GLY A 195 4.47 2.15 29.11
C GLY A 195 3.13 2.69 28.61
N PRO A 196 1.99 2.03 28.95
CA PRO A 196 1.86 0.94 29.91
C PRO A 196 2.35 -0.43 29.39
N HIS A 197 2.49 -1.38 30.31
CA HIS A 197 2.83 -2.78 30.03
C HIS A 197 1.72 -3.75 30.45
N VAL A 198 1.79 -4.99 29.94
CA VAL A 198 0.95 -6.08 30.46
C VAL A 198 1.29 -6.36 31.93
N PRO A 199 0.38 -6.91 32.75
CA PRO A 199 0.61 -7.13 34.19
C PRO A 199 1.80 -8.03 34.52
N GLY A 200 2.17 -8.91 33.59
CA GLY A 200 3.32 -9.80 33.72
C GLY A 200 3.62 -10.52 32.42
N THR A 201 4.86 -10.95 32.30
CA THR A 201 5.41 -11.59 31.09
C THR A 201 4.64 -12.83 30.64
N ARG A 202 3.92 -13.53 31.53
CA ARG A 202 3.10 -14.71 31.17
C ARG A 202 1.91 -14.38 30.28
N VAL A 203 1.42 -13.14 30.30
CA VAL A 203 0.31 -12.66 29.44
C VAL A 203 0.72 -12.70 27.96
N ILE A 204 2.01 -12.55 27.64
CA ILE A 204 2.56 -12.67 26.28
C ILE A 204 2.36 -14.09 25.72
N GLY A 205 2.32 -15.11 26.60
CA GLY A 205 2.00 -16.48 26.22
C GLY A 205 2.94 -17.07 25.16
N ASN A 206 2.36 -17.72 24.16
CA ASN A 206 3.09 -18.34 23.04
C ASN A 206 2.60 -17.85 21.66
N GLY A 207 1.90 -16.71 21.63
CA GLY A 207 1.40 -16.06 20.43
C GLY A 207 2.40 -15.09 19.80
N TRP A 208 3.70 -15.33 19.90
CA TRP A 208 4.74 -14.43 19.40
C TRP A 208 5.83 -15.16 18.62
N ASP A 209 6.55 -14.43 17.78
CA ASP A 209 7.73 -14.93 17.05
C ASP A 209 8.74 -13.81 16.73
N LEU A 210 10.01 -14.16 16.54
CA LEU A 210 11.04 -13.28 15.99
C LEU A 210 11.13 -13.49 14.49
N THR A 211 11.15 -12.42 13.70
CA THR A 211 10.97 -12.52 12.24
C THR A 211 12.27 -12.29 11.47
N ARG A 212 13.00 -11.20 11.71
CA ARG A 212 14.23 -10.87 10.99
C ARG A 212 15.15 -9.95 11.78
N VAL A 213 16.43 -9.93 11.41
CA VAL A 213 17.42 -8.92 11.82
C VAL A 213 17.62 -7.94 10.66
N ALA A 214 17.77 -6.65 10.95
CA ALA A 214 18.15 -5.63 10.00
C ALA A 214 19.16 -4.65 10.60
N GLY A 215 19.90 -3.93 9.76
CA GLY A 215 20.65 -2.76 10.20
C GLY A 215 19.70 -1.56 10.34
N ALA A 216 19.92 -0.76 11.38
CA ALA A 216 19.28 0.55 11.57
C ALA A 216 20.35 1.59 11.89
N TYR A 217 19.99 2.87 11.78
CA TYR A 217 20.84 3.96 12.25
C TYR A 217 20.14 4.66 13.40
N TRP A 218 20.92 5.02 14.42
CA TRP A 218 20.37 5.72 15.58
C TRP A 218 19.66 7.02 15.15
N ARG A 219 18.43 7.22 15.63
CA ARG A 219 17.53 8.33 15.24
C ARG A 219 17.28 8.45 13.73
N GLY A 220 17.41 7.36 12.97
CA GLY A 220 17.12 7.32 11.54
C GLY A 220 18.11 8.09 10.66
N SER A 221 19.30 8.45 11.16
CA SER A 221 20.31 9.19 10.39
C SER A 221 21.56 8.36 10.14
N GLU A 222 21.95 8.19 8.87
CA GLU A 222 23.19 7.50 8.45
C GLU A 222 24.49 8.09 9.03
N LYS A 223 24.43 9.31 9.59
CA LYS A 223 25.56 9.97 10.26
C LYS A 223 25.79 9.46 11.68
N ASN A 224 24.81 8.75 12.24
CA ASN A 224 24.84 8.24 13.61
C ASN A 224 25.30 6.77 13.64
N PRO A 225 25.65 6.23 14.83
CA PRO A 225 26.04 4.83 14.95
C PRO A 225 25.02 3.87 14.33
N GLN A 226 25.55 2.85 13.65
CA GLN A 226 24.74 1.75 13.13
C GLN A 226 24.37 0.82 14.28
N LEU A 227 23.08 0.48 14.36
CA LEU A 227 22.51 -0.44 15.33
C LEU A 227 22.00 -1.70 14.63
N GLN A 228 21.82 -2.76 15.41
CA GLN A 228 21.16 -3.99 14.97
C GLN A 228 19.72 -4.00 15.46
N ARG A 229 18.78 -4.08 14.52
CA ARG A 229 17.34 -4.12 14.78
C ARG A 229 16.85 -5.56 14.71
N ILE A 230 16.23 -6.06 15.77
CA ILE A 230 15.51 -7.34 15.76
C ILE A 230 14.02 -7.07 15.67
N TYR A 231 13.36 -7.64 14.67
CA TYR A 231 11.90 -7.57 14.50
C TYR A 231 11.21 -8.80 15.12
N GLY A 232 10.04 -8.57 15.70
CA GLY A 232 9.17 -9.61 16.22
C GLY A 232 7.68 -9.28 16.02
N THR A 233 6.83 -10.25 16.28
CA THR A 233 5.36 -10.09 16.29
C THR A 233 4.78 -10.74 17.55
N ALA A 234 3.68 -10.21 18.06
CA ALA A 234 2.98 -10.74 19.22
C ALA A 234 1.45 -10.58 19.06
N TRP A 235 0.74 -11.63 19.47
CA TRP A 235 -0.70 -11.81 19.35
C TRP A 235 -1.25 -12.44 20.63
N PRO A 236 -2.55 -12.23 20.95
CA PRO A 236 -3.15 -12.75 22.19
C PRO A 236 -3.08 -14.28 22.29
N THR A 237 -3.17 -14.99 21.15
CA THR A 237 -3.13 -16.45 21.12
C THR A 237 -2.17 -17.00 20.06
N LYS A 238 -1.82 -18.28 20.20
CA LYS A 238 -1.04 -19.02 19.19
C LYS A 238 -1.79 -19.18 17.87
N ASP A 239 -3.11 -19.25 17.90
CA ASP A 239 -3.91 -19.40 16.69
C ASP A 239 -3.98 -18.08 15.91
N ASP A 240 -4.00 -16.93 16.60
CA ASP A 240 -3.87 -15.61 15.97
C ASP A 240 -2.49 -15.44 15.29
N LEU A 241 -1.41 -15.88 15.96
CA LEU A 241 -0.08 -15.91 15.37
C LEU A 241 -0.04 -16.78 14.11
N ARG A 242 -0.62 -17.99 14.16
CA ARG A 242 -0.69 -18.89 13.00
C ARG A 242 -1.50 -18.27 11.86
N ALA A 243 -2.62 -17.62 12.17
CA ALA A 243 -3.44 -16.91 11.18
C ALA A 243 -2.64 -15.78 10.53
N TYR A 244 -1.87 -15.01 11.31
CA TYR A 244 -0.96 -14.00 10.78
C TYR A 244 0.12 -14.59 9.88
N GLN A 245 0.79 -15.66 10.31
CA GLN A 245 1.82 -16.34 9.52
C GLN A 245 1.26 -16.92 8.22
N ALA A 246 0.07 -17.54 8.26
CA ALA A 246 -0.62 -18.03 7.07
C ALA A 246 -0.94 -16.90 6.08
N ARG A 247 -1.37 -15.72 6.57
CA ARG A 247 -1.57 -14.53 5.73
C ARG A 247 -0.27 -14.06 5.09
N LEU A 248 0.86 -14.06 5.80
CA LEU A 248 2.16 -13.71 5.25
C LEU A 248 2.63 -14.71 4.18
N GLU A 249 2.45 -16.01 4.42
CA GLU A 249 2.79 -17.05 3.44
C GLU A 249 1.94 -16.92 2.17
N GLU A 250 0.65 -16.64 2.32
CA GLU A 250 -0.24 -16.41 1.19
C GLU A 250 0.11 -15.12 0.44
N ALA A 251 0.43 -14.04 1.14
CA ALA A 251 0.94 -12.80 0.53
C ALA A 251 2.24 -13.04 -0.25
N ALA A 252 3.17 -13.83 0.30
CA ALA A 252 4.43 -14.15 -0.37
C ALA A 252 4.26 -15.01 -1.63
N LYS A 253 3.24 -15.89 -1.68
CA LYS A 253 2.88 -16.62 -2.91
C LYS A 253 2.30 -15.70 -3.99
N ARG A 254 1.65 -14.61 -3.57
CA ARG A 254 0.99 -13.63 -4.42
C ARG A 254 1.89 -12.48 -4.86
N ASP A 255 3.13 -12.43 -4.39
CA ASP A 255 4.08 -11.37 -4.75
C ASP A 255 4.24 -11.28 -6.27
N HIS A 256 3.84 -10.14 -6.83
CA HIS A 256 3.83 -9.90 -8.27
C HIS A 256 5.22 -10.05 -8.88
N ARG A 257 6.32 -9.86 -8.14
CA ARG A 257 7.69 -10.02 -8.64
C ARG A 257 8.04 -11.48 -8.85
N LYS A 258 7.59 -12.34 -7.93
CA LYS A 258 7.74 -13.79 -8.05
C LYS A 258 6.87 -14.31 -9.18
N LEU A 259 5.58 -13.98 -9.17
CA LEU A 259 4.64 -14.39 -10.21
C LEU A 259 5.02 -13.84 -11.59
N GLY A 260 5.48 -12.59 -11.66
CA GLY A 260 5.94 -11.94 -12.88
C GLY A 260 7.08 -12.69 -13.56
N LYS A 261 7.98 -13.29 -12.78
CA LYS A 261 9.04 -14.17 -13.28
C LYS A 261 8.53 -15.57 -13.64
N GLU A 262 7.71 -16.18 -12.78
CA GLU A 262 7.19 -17.54 -13.00
C GLU A 262 6.27 -17.64 -14.23
N LEU A 263 5.53 -16.57 -14.52
CA LEU A 263 4.57 -16.47 -15.62
C LEU A 263 5.10 -15.71 -16.84
N ASP A 264 6.38 -15.32 -16.83
CA ASP A 264 7.04 -14.59 -17.93
C ASP A 264 6.30 -13.31 -18.36
N LEU A 265 5.95 -12.46 -17.37
CA LEU A 265 5.14 -11.26 -17.59
C LEU A 265 6.00 -10.01 -17.78
N PHE A 266 7.02 -9.81 -16.95
CA PHE A 266 7.89 -8.64 -17.00
C PHE A 266 9.23 -8.90 -16.31
N SER A 267 10.19 -8.02 -16.55
CA SER A 267 11.50 -8.00 -15.89
C SER A 267 12.01 -6.60 -15.64
N PHE A 268 13.11 -6.50 -14.87
CA PHE A 268 13.88 -5.27 -14.64
C PHE A 268 15.36 -5.57 -14.91
N PRO A 269 15.80 -5.51 -16.18
CA PRO A 269 17.19 -5.73 -16.54
C PRO A 269 18.11 -4.66 -15.94
N ASP A 270 19.25 -5.07 -15.38
CA ASP A 270 20.21 -4.16 -14.73
C ASP A 270 20.76 -3.12 -15.73
N GLU A 271 20.87 -3.49 -17.01
CA GLU A 271 21.37 -2.62 -18.10
C GLU A 271 20.49 -1.41 -18.36
N ILE A 272 19.19 -1.48 -18.06
CA ILE A 272 18.24 -0.37 -18.25
C ILE A 272 18.26 0.57 -17.04
N GLY A 273 18.50 0.01 -15.86
CA GLY A 273 18.50 0.73 -14.58
C GLY A 273 17.21 0.53 -13.76
N SER A 274 17.33 0.80 -12.47
CA SER A 274 16.29 0.47 -11.49
C SER A 274 14.99 1.24 -11.70
N GLY A 275 13.86 0.55 -11.52
CA GLY A 275 12.54 1.15 -11.59
C GLY A 275 12.03 1.39 -13.00
N LEU A 276 12.63 0.75 -14.01
CA LEU A 276 12.20 0.80 -15.41
C LEU A 276 11.87 -0.64 -15.86
N SER A 277 10.58 -0.95 -15.97
CA SER A 277 10.11 -2.30 -16.28
C SER A 277 10.14 -2.60 -17.78
N VAL A 278 10.44 -3.86 -18.11
CA VAL A 278 10.31 -4.43 -19.46
C VAL A 278 9.16 -5.41 -19.48
N TRP A 279 8.18 -5.16 -20.33
CA TRP A 279 7.01 -6.01 -20.48
C TRP A 279 7.27 -7.11 -21.51
N HIS A 280 7.14 -8.37 -21.10
CA HIS A 280 7.30 -9.53 -21.97
C HIS A 280 5.99 -9.81 -22.73
N PRO A 281 5.95 -10.67 -23.76
CA PRO A 281 4.74 -10.86 -24.56
C PRO A 281 3.47 -11.15 -23.74
N ARG A 282 3.55 -12.04 -22.74
CA ARG A 282 2.40 -12.38 -21.89
C ARG A 282 1.95 -11.19 -21.03
N GLY A 283 2.87 -10.50 -20.36
CA GLY A 283 2.52 -9.31 -19.58
C GLY A 283 2.03 -8.16 -20.45
N GLY A 284 2.62 -8.00 -21.63
CA GLY A 284 2.21 -7.03 -22.65
C GLY A 284 0.78 -7.24 -23.12
N THR A 285 0.36 -8.48 -23.34
CA THR A 285 -1.04 -8.81 -23.67
C THR A 285 -2.00 -8.38 -22.56
N VAL A 286 -1.72 -8.73 -21.31
CA VAL A 286 -2.60 -8.36 -20.19
C VAL A 286 -2.66 -6.84 -20.03
N ARG A 287 -1.51 -6.15 -20.11
CA ARG A 287 -1.43 -4.68 -20.11
C ARG A 287 -2.26 -4.08 -21.25
N GLN A 288 -2.13 -4.61 -22.47
CA GLN A 288 -2.88 -4.15 -23.63
C GLN A 288 -4.38 -4.30 -23.42
N GLU A 289 -4.86 -5.43 -22.89
CA GLU A 289 -6.29 -5.63 -22.59
C GLU A 289 -6.82 -4.62 -21.58
N MET A 290 -6.05 -4.32 -20.53
CA MET A 290 -6.39 -3.28 -19.55
C MET A 290 -6.52 -1.91 -20.24
N GLU A 291 -5.52 -1.52 -21.02
CA GLU A 291 -5.48 -0.24 -21.74
C GLU A 291 -6.62 -0.10 -22.76
N GLN A 292 -6.90 -1.16 -23.54
CA GLN A 292 -7.95 -1.16 -24.54
C GLN A 292 -9.34 -1.14 -23.92
N HIS A 293 -9.55 -1.88 -22.81
CA HIS A 293 -10.79 -1.80 -22.06
C HIS A 293 -11.02 -0.40 -21.52
N ALA A 294 -10.01 0.19 -20.87
CA ALA A 294 -10.07 1.56 -20.39
C ALA A 294 -10.41 2.53 -21.54
N LEU A 295 -9.70 2.46 -22.67
CA LEU A 295 -9.95 3.32 -23.84
C LEU A 295 -11.40 3.24 -24.34
N ARG A 296 -11.95 2.02 -24.48
CA ARG A 296 -13.36 1.83 -24.90
C ARG A 296 -14.31 2.50 -23.91
N ARG A 297 -14.10 2.28 -22.62
CA ARG A 297 -14.92 2.86 -21.55
C ARG A 297 -14.83 4.40 -21.52
N HIS A 298 -13.64 4.96 -21.70
CA HIS A 298 -13.43 6.41 -21.81
C HIS A 298 -14.21 7.03 -22.96
N ARG A 299 -14.16 6.42 -24.15
CA ARG A 299 -14.90 6.89 -25.32
C ARG A 299 -16.41 6.85 -25.08
N SER A 300 -16.92 5.76 -24.52
CA SER A 300 -18.34 5.64 -24.15
C SER A 300 -18.78 6.68 -23.11
N ALA A 301 -17.87 7.11 -22.24
CA ALA A 301 -18.11 8.16 -21.23
C ALA A 301 -17.85 9.60 -21.75
N GLY A 302 -17.62 9.79 -23.05
CA GLY A 302 -17.46 11.11 -23.65
C GLY A 302 -16.10 11.77 -23.41
N TYR A 303 -15.04 10.97 -23.19
CA TYR A 303 -13.65 11.46 -23.13
C TYR A 303 -13.04 11.55 -24.51
N THR A 304 -12.25 12.60 -24.73
CA THR A 304 -11.42 12.77 -25.92
C THR A 304 -9.99 12.37 -25.60
N TYR A 305 -9.45 11.42 -26.37
CA TYR A 305 -8.10 10.92 -26.16
C TYR A 305 -7.06 11.81 -26.84
N VAL A 306 -5.98 12.15 -26.14
CA VAL A 306 -4.89 13.01 -26.62
C VAL A 306 -3.53 12.35 -26.39
N TYR A 307 -2.48 12.90 -27.01
CA TYR A 307 -1.11 12.44 -26.85
C TYR A 307 -0.19 13.65 -26.68
N THR A 308 0.64 13.62 -25.65
CA THR A 308 1.54 14.74 -25.32
C THR A 308 2.99 14.25 -25.17
N PRO A 309 3.99 15.10 -25.46
CA PRO A 309 5.41 14.71 -25.37
C PRO A 309 5.83 14.19 -23.98
N HIS A 310 6.94 13.45 -23.90
CA HIS A 310 7.53 13.01 -22.63
C HIS A 310 8.43 14.06 -21.97
N ILE A 311 8.87 15.06 -22.73
CA ILE A 311 9.87 16.05 -22.32
C ILE A 311 9.43 17.44 -22.77
N THR A 312 9.71 18.46 -21.96
CA THR A 312 9.36 19.85 -22.26
C THR A 312 10.33 20.82 -21.58
N LYS A 313 10.26 22.10 -21.98
CA LYS A 313 11.08 23.17 -21.43
C LYS A 313 10.74 23.42 -19.96
N LYS A 314 11.77 23.81 -19.20
CA LYS A 314 11.70 24.25 -17.81
C LYS A 314 10.53 25.20 -17.51
N ASP A 315 10.29 26.17 -18.39
CA ASP A 315 9.32 27.25 -18.18
C ASP A 315 7.90 26.73 -17.94
N LEU A 316 7.49 25.65 -18.62
CA LEU A 316 6.17 25.06 -18.43
C LEU A 316 6.00 24.49 -17.01
N PHE A 317 7.07 23.93 -16.43
CA PHE A 317 7.06 23.42 -15.06
C PHE A 317 7.22 24.52 -14.01
N ILE A 318 7.76 25.68 -14.37
CA ILE A 318 7.74 26.87 -13.51
C ILE A 318 6.34 27.49 -13.50
N GLU A 319 5.73 27.69 -14.68
CA GLU A 319 4.37 28.24 -14.84
C GLU A 319 3.37 27.39 -14.04
N SER A 320 3.44 26.06 -14.19
CA SER A 320 2.61 25.12 -13.43
C SER A 320 3.04 24.88 -11.97
N ASN A 321 4.11 25.53 -11.50
CA ASN A 321 4.68 25.39 -10.14
C ASN A 321 5.32 24.03 -9.79
N HIS A 322 5.29 23.04 -10.68
CA HIS A 322 5.86 21.70 -10.42
C HIS A 322 7.36 21.73 -10.15
N LEU A 323 8.12 22.57 -10.87
CA LEU A 323 9.56 22.67 -10.62
C LEU A 323 9.89 23.38 -9.31
N VAL A 324 8.94 24.14 -8.75
CA VAL A 324 9.12 24.82 -7.45
C VAL A 324 8.82 23.85 -6.31
N THR A 325 7.74 23.08 -6.41
CA THR A 325 7.25 22.22 -5.32
C THR A 325 7.72 20.77 -5.40
N TYR A 326 8.04 20.27 -6.59
CA TYR A 326 8.31 18.86 -6.87
C TYR A 326 9.69 18.59 -7.50
N LYS A 327 10.61 19.56 -7.41
CA LYS A 327 11.94 19.50 -8.05
C LYS A 327 12.71 18.22 -7.70
N GLU A 328 12.73 17.83 -6.43
CA GLU A 328 13.48 16.68 -5.94
C GLU A 328 12.94 15.35 -6.49
N GLY A 329 11.64 15.29 -6.77
CA GLY A 329 10.97 14.16 -7.39
C GLY A 329 11.05 14.13 -8.92
N MET A 330 11.62 15.15 -9.57
CA MET A 330 11.81 15.19 -11.02
C MET A 330 13.18 14.65 -11.41
N PHE A 331 13.27 14.04 -12.60
CA PHE A 331 14.57 13.73 -13.19
C PHE A 331 15.37 15.02 -13.40
N PRO A 332 16.71 14.96 -13.26
CA PRO A 332 17.58 16.11 -13.55
C PRO A 332 17.34 16.67 -14.95
N PRO A 333 17.56 17.98 -15.16
CA PRO A 333 17.41 18.58 -16.48
C PRO A 333 18.38 17.99 -17.50
N ILE A 334 17.91 17.90 -18.73
CA ILE A 334 18.74 17.73 -19.92
C ILE A 334 19.04 19.13 -20.45
N HIS A 335 20.29 19.58 -20.32
CA HIS A 335 20.73 20.90 -20.79
C HIS A 335 21.14 20.83 -22.25
N LEU A 336 20.49 21.62 -23.11
CA LEU A 336 20.67 21.60 -24.56
C LEU A 336 21.02 22.98 -25.12
N ASP A 337 21.61 23.01 -26.32
CA ASP A 337 21.81 24.21 -27.15
C ASP A 337 22.72 25.32 -26.56
N GLU A 338 23.49 25.03 -25.51
CA GLU A 338 24.55 25.92 -25.01
C GLU A 338 25.70 25.99 -26.01
N GLU A 339 26.06 27.20 -26.43
CA GLU A 339 27.26 27.43 -27.24
C GLU A 339 28.29 28.17 -26.41
N ARG A 340 29.55 27.75 -26.53
CA ARG A 340 30.70 28.36 -25.85
C ARG A 340 31.75 28.76 -26.87
N ASP A 341 32.45 29.85 -26.59
CA ASP A 341 33.61 30.28 -27.39
C ASP A 341 34.85 29.43 -27.10
N GLU A 342 35.96 29.75 -27.77
CA GLU A 342 37.26 29.07 -27.59
C GLU A 342 37.83 29.21 -26.17
N ASN A 343 37.37 30.19 -25.40
CA ASN A 343 37.77 30.43 -24.01
C ASN A 343 36.83 29.76 -22.99
N GLY A 344 35.76 29.09 -23.45
CA GLY A 344 34.75 28.46 -22.62
C GLY A 344 33.65 29.42 -22.12
N GLU A 345 33.61 30.67 -22.60
CA GLU A 345 32.55 31.63 -22.28
C GLU A 345 31.27 31.32 -23.07
N VAL A 346 30.12 31.42 -22.39
CA VAL A 346 28.82 31.11 -23.01
C VAL A 346 28.44 32.20 -24.01
N THR A 347 28.37 31.86 -25.29
CA THR A 347 27.93 32.74 -26.38
C THR A 347 26.44 32.63 -26.66
N LYS A 348 25.82 31.51 -26.26
CA LYS A 348 24.38 31.28 -26.30
C LYS A 348 23.96 30.49 -25.06
N PRO A 349 23.04 31.00 -24.22
CA PRO A 349 22.58 30.28 -23.06
C PRO A 349 21.84 29.01 -23.48
N GLY A 350 22.18 27.89 -22.86
CA GLY A 350 21.45 26.64 -23.08
C GLY A 350 20.06 26.66 -22.44
N ILE A 351 19.25 25.67 -22.83
CA ILE A 351 17.87 25.51 -22.39
C ILE A 351 17.77 24.19 -21.62
N ASP A 352 17.18 24.27 -20.42
CA ASP A 352 16.88 23.08 -19.63
C ASP A 352 15.56 22.45 -20.07
N TYR A 353 15.62 21.16 -20.40
CA TYR A 353 14.46 20.31 -20.65
C TYR A 353 14.28 19.29 -19.52
N TYR A 354 13.05 18.99 -19.16
CA TYR A 354 12.71 18.04 -18.10
C TYR A 354 11.75 16.97 -18.63
N LEU A 355 11.98 15.72 -18.22
CA LEU A 355 10.98 14.67 -18.35
C LEU A 355 9.75 15.02 -17.52
N LYS A 356 8.55 14.78 -18.06
CA LYS A 356 7.31 15.15 -17.37
C LYS A 356 7.07 14.24 -16.16
N PRO A 357 6.84 14.81 -14.95
CA PRO A 357 6.44 14.04 -13.77
C PRO A 357 4.92 13.81 -13.70
N MET A 358 4.15 14.61 -14.47
CA MET A 358 2.69 14.66 -14.54
C MET A 358 2.25 15.20 -15.92
N ASN A 359 1.04 14.86 -16.36
CA ASN A 359 0.54 15.26 -17.69
C ASN A 359 -0.21 16.62 -17.70
N CYS A 360 -0.68 17.10 -16.53
CA CYS A 360 -1.54 18.29 -16.42
C CYS A 360 -1.08 19.51 -17.23
N PRO A 361 0.19 19.95 -17.21
CA PRO A 361 0.58 21.17 -17.91
C PRO A 361 0.39 21.06 -19.42
N MET A 362 0.56 19.86 -19.99
CA MET A 362 0.42 19.64 -21.43
C MET A 362 -1.04 19.58 -21.87
N HIS A 363 -1.94 19.02 -21.05
CA HIS A 363 -3.38 19.03 -21.31
C HIS A 363 -3.94 20.46 -21.26
N ILE A 364 -3.38 21.29 -20.38
CA ILE A 364 -3.73 22.72 -20.31
C ILE A 364 -3.35 23.44 -21.61
N LEU A 365 -2.20 23.14 -22.22
CA LEU A 365 -1.83 23.73 -23.51
C LEU A 365 -2.85 23.36 -24.61
N ILE A 366 -3.38 22.14 -24.60
CA ILE A 366 -4.45 21.72 -25.52
C ILE A 366 -5.74 22.52 -25.28
N TYR A 367 -6.11 22.74 -24.01
CA TYR A 367 -7.25 23.59 -23.68
C TYR A 367 -7.04 25.02 -24.22
N ARG A 368 -5.88 25.61 -23.94
CA ARG A 368 -5.53 27.01 -24.24
C ARG A 368 -5.42 27.34 -25.72
N GLU A 369 -5.16 26.36 -26.57
CA GLU A 369 -4.92 26.56 -28.02
C GLU A 369 -6.03 27.31 -28.76
N ARG A 370 -7.29 27.21 -28.29
CA ARG A 370 -8.41 27.96 -28.86
C ARG A 370 -9.34 28.49 -27.79
N ALA A 371 -10.01 29.59 -28.11
CA ALA A 371 -11.07 30.14 -27.28
C ALA A 371 -12.18 29.11 -27.01
N ARG A 372 -12.71 29.11 -25.79
CA ARG A 372 -13.75 28.17 -25.33
C ARG A 372 -15.03 28.92 -24.99
N SER A 373 -16.16 28.28 -25.24
CA SER A 373 -17.50 28.69 -24.77
C SER A 373 -17.97 27.76 -23.66
N TYR A 374 -18.89 28.21 -22.80
CA TYR A 374 -19.57 27.33 -21.84
C TYR A 374 -20.19 26.09 -22.50
N ARG A 375 -20.53 26.15 -23.80
CA ARG A 375 -21.06 25.02 -24.58
C ARG A 375 -20.03 23.94 -24.90
N ASP A 376 -18.74 24.27 -24.85
CA ASP A 376 -17.65 23.31 -25.01
C ASP A 376 -17.39 22.53 -23.72
N LEU A 377 -17.97 22.95 -22.58
CA LEU A 377 -17.80 22.34 -21.26
C LEU A 377 -19.03 21.51 -20.88
N PRO A 378 -18.86 20.34 -20.25
CA PRO A 378 -17.62 19.79 -19.71
C PRO A 378 -16.71 19.18 -20.80
N MET A 379 -15.44 19.60 -20.83
CA MET A 379 -14.42 19.05 -21.73
C MET A 379 -13.59 18.03 -20.97
N ARG A 380 -13.41 16.82 -21.52
CA ARG A 380 -12.70 15.72 -20.84
C ARG A 380 -11.54 15.22 -21.70
N LEU A 381 -10.32 15.56 -21.34
CA LEU A 381 -9.11 15.07 -22.00
C LEU A 381 -8.57 13.85 -21.27
N ALA A 382 -8.24 12.78 -21.98
CA ALA A 382 -7.64 11.57 -21.43
C ALA A 382 -6.39 11.15 -22.20
N GLU A 383 -5.43 10.56 -21.52
CA GLU A 383 -4.17 10.07 -22.10
C GLU A 383 -3.64 8.90 -21.26
N ASN A 384 -3.13 7.85 -21.91
CA ASN A 384 -2.22 6.90 -21.26
C ASN A 384 -0.83 7.57 -21.17
N GLY A 385 -0.74 8.56 -20.28
CA GLY A 385 0.37 9.49 -20.20
C GLY A 385 1.54 8.86 -19.46
N THR A 386 2.64 8.59 -20.17
CA THR A 386 3.86 8.08 -19.54
C THR A 386 4.67 9.20 -18.94
N VAL A 387 4.93 9.09 -17.64
CA VAL A 387 5.61 10.09 -16.82
C VAL A 387 6.82 9.46 -16.12
N TYR A 388 7.69 10.33 -15.60
CA TYR A 388 8.94 9.92 -14.97
C TYR A 388 9.13 10.63 -13.63
N ARG A 389 9.41 9.86 -12.57
CA ARG A 389 9.70 10.36 -11.23
C ARG A 389 11.04 9.84 -10.73
N ASN A 390 11.85 10.72 -10.17
CA ASN A 390 13.16 10.40 -9.63
C ASN A 390 13.04 9.78 -8.22
N GLU A 391 12.38 8.63 -8.16
CA GLU A 391 12.22 7.88 -6.92
C GLU A 391 13.57 7.39 -6.39
N LEU A 392 13.75 7.47 -5.07
CA LEU A 392 14.92 6.95 -4.38
C LEU A 392 15.05 5.45 -4.66
N SER A 393 16.27 4.99 -4.96
CA SER A 393 16.52 3.59 -5.34
C SER A 393 16.04 2.59 -4.29
N GLY A 394 16.20 2.91 -3.00
CA GLY A 394 15.73 2.08 -1.88
C GLY A 394 14.21 2.02 -1.73
N ALA A 395 13.46 2.92 -2.37
CA ALA A 395 12.00 2.93 -2.35
C ALA A 395 11.37 2.13 -3.51
N LEU A 396 12.15 1.75 -4.52
CA LEU A 396 11.65 1.01 -5.68
C LEU A 396 11.19 -0.39 -5.30
N HIS A 397 10.03 -0.82 -5.80
CA HIS A 397 9.46 -2.11 -5.44
C HIS A 397 8.64 -2.72 -6.59
N GLY A 398 9.31 -3.55 -7.40
CA GLY A 398 8.69 -4.22 -8.54
C GLY A 398 7.92 -3.21 -9.41
N LEU A 399 6.67 -3.53 -9.75
CA LEU A 399 5.78 -2.64 -10.50
C LEU A 399 4.97 -1.67 -9.61
N THR A 400 4.94 -1.87 -8.28
CA THR A 400 4.16 -1.01 -7.37
C THR A 400 4.79 0.36 -7.15
N ARG A 401 6.12 0.47 -7.27
CA ARG A 401 6.86 1.74 -7.19
C ARG A 401 8.04 1.74 -8.16
N VAL A 402 7.91 2.53 -9.21
CA VAL A 402 8.80 2.59 -10.38
C VAL A 402 9.13 4.04 -10.73
N ARG A 403 10.17 4.25 -11.55
CA ARG A 403 10.58 5.58 -12.02
C ARG A 403 9.89 5.99 -13.30
N GLY A 404 9.67 5.07 -14.23
CA GLY A 404 8.91 5.28 -15.46
C GLY A 404 7.62 4.49 -15.41
N PHE A 405 6.49 5.16 -15.63
CA PHE A 405 5.17 4.52 -15.59
C PHE A 405 4.15 5.27 -16.41
N THR A 406 3.07 4.58 -16.77
CA THR A 406 1.99 5.12 -17.58
C THR A 406 0.73 5.26 -16.72
N GLN A 407 0.17 6.46 -16.68
CA GLN A 407 -1.09 6.72 -15.97
C GLN A 407 -2.26 6.77 -16.95
N ASP A 408 -3.43 6.26 -16.56
CA ASP A 408 -4.69 6.45 -17.29
C ASP A 408 -5.29 7.83 -16.97
N ASP A 409 -4.46 8.84 -17.17
CA ASP A 409 -4.64 10.19 -16.67
C ASP A 409 -5.69 10.95 -17.46
N ALA A 410 -6.47 11.78 -16.78
CA ALA A 410 -7.43 12.64 -17.41
C ALA A 410 -7.60 13.96 -16.68
N HIS A 411 -7.80 15.01 -17.47
CA HIS A 411 -8.04 16.37 -17.02
C HIS A 411 -9.36 16.84 -17.60
N LEU A 412 -10.33 17.10 -16.74
CA LEU A 412 -11.62 17.65 -17.12
C LEU A 412 -11.64 19.14 -16.82
N PHE A 413 -12.21 19.91 -17.74
CA PHE A 413 -12.45 21.34 -17.58
C PHE A 413 -13.96 21.54 -17.51
N VAL A 414 -14.42 22.11 -16.41
CA VAL A 414 -15.84 22.26 -16.09
C VAL A 414 -16.13 23.69 -15.67
N THR A 415 -17.38 24.14 -15.84
CA THR A 415 -17.83 25.36 -15.19
C THR A 415 -18.03 25.11 -13.68
N PRO A 416 -17.99 26.14 -12.81
CA PRO A 416 -18.22 25.95 -11.38
C PRO A 416 -19.54 25.24 -11.04
N ASP A 417 -20.62 25.54 -11.79
CA ASP A 417 -21.92 24.88 -11.63
C ASP A 417 -21.95 23.40 -12.05
N GLN A 418 -20.99 22.95 -12.87
CA GLN A 418 -20.86 21.57 -13.32
C GLN A 418 -19.98 20.70 -12.40
N LEU A 419 -19.29 21.30 -11.43
CA LEU A 419 -18.22 20.65 -10.66
C LEU A 419 -18.68 19.39 -9.93
N GLU A 420 -19.75 19.49 -9.14
CA GLU A 420 -20.27 18.36 -8.35
C GLU A 420 -20.81 17.24 -9.23
N ASP A 421 -21.58 17.59 -10.26
CA ASP A 421 -22.17 16.63 -11.20
C ASP A 421 -21.09 15.84 -11.96
N GLU A 422 -20.01 16.50 -12.42
CA GLU A 422 -18.91 15.80 -13.07
C GLU A 422 -18.05 15.01 -12.11
N ALA A 423 -17.75 15.52 -10.91
CA ALA A 423 -17.03 14.75 -9.90
C ALA A 423 -17.79 13.47 -9.50
N GLY A 424 -19.11 13.54 -9.39
CA GLY A 424 -19.98 12.37 -9.16
C GLY A 424 -19.90 11.35 -10.30
N LYS A 425 -20.04 11.79 -11.56
CA LYS A 425 -19.89 10.90 -12.73
C LYS A 425 -18.51 10.26 -12.82
N VAL A 426 -17.46 10.99 -12.46
CA VAL A 426 -16.09 10.44 -12.41
C VAL A 426 -16.01 9.35 -11.35
N LEU A 427 -16.53 9.59 -10.14
CA LEU A 427 -16.54 8.59 -9.06
C LEU A 427 -17.30 7.32 -9.48
N ASP A 428 -18.50 7.46 -10.05
CA ASP A 428 -19.27 6.32 -10.57
C ASP A 428 -18.52 5.57 -11.67
N PHE A 429 -17.84 6.31 -12.55
CA PHE A 429 -17.04 5.71 -13.61
C PHE A 429 -15.89 4.89 -13.04
N VAL A 430 -15.13 5.43 -12.08
CA VAL A 430 -14.07 4.71 -11.36
C VAL A 430 -14.61 3.40 -10.78
N LEU A 431 -15.68 3.46 -9.98
CA LEU A 431 -16.26 2.29 -9.32
C LEU A 431 -16.72 1.24 -10.34
N SER A 432 -17.37 1.67 -11.43
CA SER A 432 -17.80 0.76 -12.49
C SER A 432 -16.63 0.08 -13.21
N LEU A 433 -15.55 0.81 -13.46
CA LEU A 433 -14.37 0.28 -14.15
C LEU A 433 -13.66 -0.74 -13.27
N LEU A 434 -13.44 -0.44 -11.99
CA LEU A 434 -12.75 -1.37 -11.09
C LEU A 434 -13.53 -2.66 -10.85
N ARG A 435 -14.88 -2.60 -10.86
CA ARG A 435 -15.74 -3.80 -10.84
C ARG A 435 -15.53 -4.71 -12.05
N ASP A 436 -15.26 -4.14 -13.22
CA ASP A 436 -14.93 -4.94 -14.42
C ASP A 436 -13.65 -5.79 -14.22
N PHE A 437 -12.76 -5.34 -13.33
CA PHE A 437 -11.52 -6.03 -12.96
C PHE A 437 -11.68 -6.94 -11.73
N GLY A 438 -12.91 -7.13 -11.22
CA GLY A 438 -13.21 -7.99 -10.06
C GLY A 438 -13.01 -7.34 -8.69
N LEU A 439 -12.74 -6.03 -8.63
CA LEU A 439 -12.63 -5.30 -7.37
C LEU A 439 -14.01 -4.77 -6.97
N THR A 440 -14.52 -5.15 -5.80
CA THR A 440 -15.90 -4.85 -5.39
C THR A 440 -16.03 -4.15 -4.04
N GLU A 441 -15.00 -4.25 -3.19
CA GLU A 441 -14.95 -3.60 -1.88
C GLU A 441 -14.28 -2.23 -2.00
N PHE A 442 -15.01 -1.18 -1.63
CA PHE A 442 -14.59 0.21 -1.78
C PHE A 442 -14.84 1.02 -0.50
N GLU A 443 -13.84 1.80 -0.11
CA GLU A 443 -13.93 2.85 0.91
C GLU A 443 -13.37 4.15 0.32
N LEU A 444 -13.91 5.30 0.74
CA LEU A 444 -13.47 6.61 0.31
C LEU A 444 -12.65 7.30 1.40
N GLU A 445 -11.61 7.99 0.97
CA GLU A 445 -10.84 8.90 1.80
C GLU A 445 -10.91 10.31 1.21
N LEU A 446 -11.39 11.28 1.99
CA LEU A 446 -11.34 12.69 1.62
C LEU A 446 -10.10 13.31 2.26
N SER A 447 -9.10 13.53 1.43
CA SER A 447 -7.84 14.13 1.80
C SER A 447 -7.94 15.66 1.76
N MET A 448 -7.75 16.30 2.91
CA MET A 448 -7.94 17.74 3.14
C MET A 448 -6.63 18.43 3.50
N ARG A 449 -6.61 19.77 3.48
CA ARG A 449 -5.47 20.54 4.01
C ARG A 449 -5.41 20.44 5.54
N ASP A 450 -4.21 20.55 6.08
CA ASP A 450 -3.96 20.79 7.51
C ASP A 450 -3.76 22.30 7.76
N ASP A 451 -3.39 22.67 8.99
CA ASP A 451 -3.16 24.07 9.39
C ASP A 451 -1.82 24.64 8.89
N GLU A 452 -0.97 23.85 8.22
CA GLU A 452 0.35 24.30 7.72
C GLU A 452 0.22 25.13 6.43
N LYS A 453 -0.17 26.41 6.57
CA LYS A 453 -0.47 27.31 5.43
C LYS A 453 0.62 27.37 4.34
N ALA A 454 1.90 27.18 4.68
CA ALA A 454 3.00 27.24 3.71
C ALA A 454 3.00 26.09 2.68
N LYS A 455 2.32 24.97 2.99
CA LYS A 455 2.23 23.77 2.15
C LYS A 455 1.17 23.88 1.05
N TRP A 456 0.17 24.74 1.22
CA TRP A 456 -1.04 24.80 0.41
C TRP A 456 -1.07 26.07 -0.45
N ILE A 457 -1.39 25.93 -1.73
CA ILE A 457 -1.56 27.07 -2.65
C ILE A 457 -3.03 27.31 -2.96
N GLY A 458 -3.38 28.56 -3.28
CA GLY A 458 -4.75 28.99 -3.58
C GLY A 458 -5.49 29.64 -2.41
N ASP A 459 -6.67 30.17 -2.71
CA ASP A 459 -7.51 30.93 -1.76
C ASP A 459 -8.28 30.03 -0.77
N GLU A 460 -8.50 30.52 0.45
CA GLU A 460 -9.20 29.75 1.49
C GLU A 460 -10.66 29.42 1.11
N ALA A 461 -11.34 30.30 0.37
CA ALA A 461 -12.71 30.05 -0.06
C ALA A 461 -12.77 28.95 -1.13
N HIS A 462 -11.85 28.95 -2.11
CA HIS A 462 -11.75 27.87 -3.10
C HIS A 462 -11.46 26.52 -2.44
N TRP A 463 -10.61 26.47 -1.41
CA TRP A 463 -10.35 25.25 -0.64
C TRP A 463 -11.60 24.73 0.08
N ALA A 464 -12.37 25.63 0.71
CA ALA A 464 -13.62 25.26 1.36
C ALA A 464 -14.64 24.73 0.35
N GLU A 465 -14.84 25.44 -0.76
CA GLU A 465 -15.75 25.05 -1.85
C GLU A 465 -15.39 23.68 -2.43
N ALA A 466 -14.12 23.48 -2.78
CA ALA A 466 -13.62 22.22 -3.32
C ALA A 466 -13.84 21.04 -2.35
N THR A 467 -13.53 21.25 -1.08
CA THR A 467 -13.62 20.21 -0.04
C THR A 467 -15.08 19.84 0.20
N ASP A 468 -15.96 20.83 0.27
CA ASP A 468 -17.39 20.62 0.47
C ASP A 468 -18.06 19.96 -0.74
N ALA A 469 -17.66 20.31 -1.96
CA ALA A 469 -18.12 19.65 -3.18
C ALA A 469 -17.76 18.15 -3.16
N LEU A 470 -16.49 17.81 -2.89
CA LEU A 470 -16.05 16.42 -2.77
C LEU A 470 -16.75 15.69 -1.61
N ARG A 471 -16.96 16.35 -0.47
CA ARG A 471 -17.68 15.76 0.66
C ARG A 471 -19.12 15.41 0.30
N ARG A 472 -19.82 16.28 -0.43
CA ARG A 472 -21.19 16.01 -0.94
C ARG A 472 -21.20 14.82 -1.89
N VAL A 473 -20.29 14.80 -2.87
CA VAL A 473 -20.14 13.69 -3.82
C VAL A 473 -19.86 12.37 -3.11
N ALA A 474 -18.91 12.36 -2.17
CA ALA A 474 -18.55 11.17 -1.42
C ALA A 474 -19.72 10.63 -0.57
N ARG A 475 -20.44 11.51 0.13
CA ARG A 475 -21.62 11.11 0.91
C ARG A 475 -22.77 10.59 0.04
N ALA A 476 -22.98 11.19 -1.13
CA ALA A 476 -24.01 10.75 -2.07
C ALA A 476 -23.74 9.34 -2.64
N SER A 477 -22.48 8.91 -2.70
CA SER A 477 -22.11 7.56 -3.15
C SER A 477 -22.58 6.43 -2.21
N GLY A 478 -22.88 6.74 -0.94
CA GLY A 478 -23.23 5.76 0.09
C GLY A 478 -22.06 4.92 0.61
N LEU A 479 -20.83 5.16 0.12
CA LEU A 479 -19.63 4.47 0.59
C LEU A 479 -19.15 5.02 1.94
N LYS A 480 -18.44 4.19 2.71
CA LYS A 480 -17.77 4.63 3.94
C LYS A 480 -16.74 5.70 3.59
N LEU A 481 -16.86 6.86 4.24
CA LEU A 481 -15.99 8.01 4.05
C LEU A 481 -15.13 8.23 5.30
N THR A 482 -13.82 8.35 5.11
CA THR A 482 -12.87 8.79 6.13
C THR A 482 -12.30 10.15 5.72
N GLU A 483 -12.40 11.16 6.58
CA GLU A 483 -11.81 12.49 6.31
C GLU A 483 -10.41 12.56 6.94
N VAL A 484 -9.40 12.93 6.15
CA VAL A 484 -7.98 12.90 6.56
C VAL A 484 -7.31 14.26 6.31
N PRO A 485 -7.07 15.07 7.35
CA PRO A 485 -6.31 16.32 7.24
C PRO A 485 -4.84 16.07 6.90
N GLY A 486 -4.24 16.94 6.07
CA GLY A 486 -2.81 16.96 5.74
C GLY A 486 -2.41 16.13 4.51
N GLU A 487 -3.33 15.34 3.93
CA GLU A 487 -3.06 14.40 2.84
C GLU A 487 -3.51 14.89 1.45
N ALA A 488 -4.05 16.11 1.34
CA ALA A 488 -4.41 16.71 0.05
C ALA A 488 -3.17 16.92 -0.85
N ALA A 489 -3.35 17.15 -2.16
CA ALA A 489 -2.23 17.70 -2.93
C ALA A 489 -2.11 19.20 -2.65
N PHE A 490 -0.93 19.75 -2.96
CA PHE A 490 -0.62 21.14 -2.65
C PHE A 490 -1.61 22.16 -3.27
N TYR A 491 -2.29 21.82 -4.38
CA TYR A 491 -3.21 22.68 -5.11
C TYR A 491 -4.71 22.40 -4.89
N GLY A 492 -5.09 21.38 -4.12
CA GLY A 492 -6.51 21.12 -3.85
C GLY A 492 -6.82 19.78 -3.19
N PRO A 493 -8.05 19.63 -2.64
CA PRO A 493 -8.49 18.41 -1.98
C PRO A 493 -8.74 17.29 -2.99
N LYS A 494 -8.75 16.06 -2.50
CA LYS A 494 -8.98 14.87 -3.33
C LYS A 494 -9.79 13.80 -2.61
N ILE A 495 -10.58 13.06 -3.39
CA ILE A 495 -11.13 11.77 -2.98
C ILE A 495 -10.19 10.69 -3.48
N ASP A 496 -9.68 9.90 -2.55
CA ASP A 496 -8.90 8.71 -2.83
C ASP A 496 -9.78 7.47 -2.61
N LEU A 497 -9.80 6.57 -3.60
CA LEU A 497 -10.51 5.31 -3.50
C LEU A 497 -9.59 4.23 -2.95
N LYS A 498 -10.00 3.65 -1.82
CA LYS A 498 -9.35 2.50 -1.20
C LYS A 498 -10.13 1.24 -1.55
N THR A 499 -9.41 0.19 -1.93
CA THR A 499 -9.97 -1.14 -2.17
C THR A 499 -9.20 -2.20 -1.41
N ARG A 500 -9.83 -3.34 -1.13
CA ARG A 500 -9.18 -4.49 -0.52
C ARG A 500 -8.90 -5.55 -1.58
N ASP A 501 -7.71 -6.13 -1.54
CA ASP A 501 -7.41 -7.30 -2.37
C ASP A 501 -7.94 -8.61 -1.72
N ALA A 502 -7.77 -9.73 -2.42
CA ALA A 502 -8.27 -11.04 -2.00
C ALA A 502 -7.70 -11.56 -0.65
N ILE A 503 -6.66 -10.92 -0.10
CA ILE A 503 -6.08 -11.26 1.20
C ILE A 503 -6.25 -10.13 2.24
N GLY A 504 -7.09 -9.14 1.93
CA GLY A 504 -7.51 -8.08 2.84
C GLY A 504 -6.56 -6.87 2.93
N ARG A 505 -5.53 -6.77 2.08
CA ARG A 505 -4.65 -5.59 2.04
C ARG A 505 -5.37 -4.44 1.38
N VAL A 506 -5.23 -3.24 1.95
CA VAL A 506 -5.84 -2.02 1.45
C VAL A 506 -4.91 -1.35 0.45
N TRP A 507 -5.42 -1.10 -0.75
CA TRP A 507 -4.74 -0.39 -1.82
C TRP A 507 -5.46 0.92 -2.12
N GLN A 508 -4.71 2.01 -2.16
CA GLN A 508 -5.18 3.26 -2.77
C GLN A 508 -4.89 3.21 -4.27
N LEU A 509 -5.94 3.27 -5.09
CA LEU A 509 -5.87 3.10 -6.54
C LEU A 509 -6.16 4.38 -7.29
N SER A 510 -7.38 4.88 -7.12
CA SER A 510 -7.95 5.94 -7.93
C SER A 510 -8.02 7.22 -7.14
N THR A 511 -7.92 8.34 -7.84
CA THR A 511 -8.01 9.66 -7.23
C THR A 511 -8.89 10.55 -8.09
N VAL A 512 -9.75 11.33 -7.45
CA VAL A 512 -10.50 12.45 -8.04
C VAL A 512 -10.11 13.70 -7.29
N GLN A 513 -9.50 14.65 -7.98
CA GLN A 513 -8.92 15.83 -7.37
C GLN A 513 -9.39 17.09 -8.06
N ILE A 514 -9.76 18.10 -7.27
CA ILE A 514 -10.21 19.39 -7.77
C ILE A 514 -9.06 20.39 -7.70
N ASP A 515 -8.86 21.13 -8.78
CA ASP A 515 -7.82 22.14 -8.92
C ASP A 515 -8.38 23.45 -9.48
N PHE A 516 -8.30 24.49 -8.65
CA PHE A 516 -8.61 25.88 -9.01
C PHE A 516 -7.36 26.68 -9.40
N ASN A 517 -6.18 26.19 -9.01
CA ASN A 517 -4.91 26.90 -9.12
C ASN A 517 -4.29 26.80 -10.52
N LEU A 518 -4.20 25.62 -11.15
CA LEU A 518 -3.62 25.56 -12.50
C LEU A 518 -4.43 26.37 -13.53
N PRO A 519 -5.78 26.37 -13.53
CA PRO A 519 -6.55 27.28 -14.36
C PRO A 519 -6.19 28.76 -14.16
N GLU A 520 -5.88 29.17 -12.93
CA GLU A 520 -5.48 30.56 -12.63
C GLU A 520 -4.08 30.87 -13.16
N ARG A 521 -3.10 30.00 -12.88
CA ARG A 521 -1.69 30.19 -13.27
C ARG A 521 -1.48 30.22 -14.78
N PHE A 522 -2.28 29.46 -15.52
CA PHE A 522 -2.25 29.44 -16.99
C PHE A 522 -3.21 30.44 -17.65
N HIS A 523 -3.91 31.25 -16.85
CA HIS A 523 -4.89 32.23 -17.31
C HIS A 523 -5.96 31.61 -18.21
N LEU A 524 -6.50 30.46 -17.78
CA LEU A 524 -7.53 29.75 -18.54
C LEU A 524 -8.87 30.46 -18.41
N GLU A 525 -9.57 30.56 -19.53
CA GLU A 525 -10.87 31.22 -19.62
C GLU A 525 -11.82 30.49 -20.56
N PHE A 526 -13.11 30.69 -20.36
CA PHE A 526 -14.19 30.40 -21.30
C PHE A 526 -15.17 31.57 -21.34
N THR A 527 -15.89 31.72 -22.45
CA THR A 527 -17.00 32.69 -22.56
C THR A 527 -18.29 32.06 -22.05
N ASP A 528 -18.86 32.64 -21.00
CA ASP A 528 -20.09 32.17 -20.37
C ASP A 528 -21.36 32.69 -21.10
N ARG A 529 -22.54 32.29 -20.63
CA ARG A 529 -23.87 32.59 -21.20
C ARG A 529 -24.15 34.09 -21.29
N ASP A 530 -23.58 34.86 -20.38
CA ASP A 530 -23.65 36.32 -20.30
C ASP A 530 -22.62 37.03 -21.21
N GLY A 531 -21.73 36.28 -21.87
CA GLY A 531 -20.65 36.82 -22.70
C GLY A 531 -19.37 37.15 -21.93
N GLU A 532 -19.40 37.06 -20.59
CA GLU A 532 -18.25 37.34 -19.73
C GLU A 532 -17.21 36.22 -19.81
N LYS A 533 -15.94 36.59 -19.58
CA LYS A 533 -14.85 35.62 -19.46
C LYS A 533 -14.80 35.08 -18.04
N LYS A 534 -14.98 33.77 -17.88
CA LYS A 534 -14.92 33.07 -16.60
C LYS A 534 -13.85 31.99 -16.65
N ARG A 535 -13.33 31.63 -15.48
CA ARG A 535 -12.29 30.60 -15.33
C ARG A 535 -12.93 29.22 -15.16
N PRO A 536 -12.47 28.19 -15.88
CA PRO A 536 -12.92 26.82 -15.63
C PRO A 536 -12.32 26.28 -14.33
N VAL A 537 -12.98 25.29 -13.74
CA VAL A 537 -12.42 24.43 -12.70
C VAL A 537 -11.84 23.20 -13.37
N MET A 538 -10.68 22.73 -12.90
CA MET A 538 -10.06 21.52 -13.43
C MET A 538 -10.25 20.34 -12.47
N ILE A 539 -10.64 19.18 -13.00
CA ILE A 539 -10.68 17.93 -12.25
C ILE A 539 -9.58 17.02 -12.80
N HIS A 540 -8.63 16.66 -11.95
CA HIS A 540 -7.65 15.63 -12.25
C HIS A 540 -8.22 14.30 -11.80
N ARG A 541 -8.04 13.26 -12.62
CA ARG A 541 -8.40 11.92 -12.21
C ARG A 541 -7.57 10.85 -12.89
N ALA A 542 -7.40 9.74 -12.17
CA ALA A 542 -6.91 8.48 -12.70
C ALA A 542 -7.83 7.37 -12.20
N LEU A 543 -8.25 6.45 -13.07
CA LEU A 543 -9.16 5.35 -12.70
C LEU A 543 -8.36 4.18 -12.14
N MET A 544 -7.26 3.82 -12.81
CA MET A 544 -6.38 2.73 -12.40
C MET A 544 -5.14 3.25 -11.65
N GLY A 545 -4.84 4.55 -11.76
CA GLY A 545 -3.62 5.13 -11.22
C GLY A 545 -2.50 4.99 -12.24
N SER A 546 -1.43 4.27 -11.92
CA SER A 546 -0.48 3.80 -12.93
C SER A 546 -0.84 2.38 -13.36
N ILE A 547 -0.67 2.10 -14.65
CA ILE A 547 -0.94 0.80 -15.25
C ILE A 547 -0.02 -0.26 -14.63
N GLU A 548 1.24 0.08 -14.37
CA GLU A 548 2.22 -0.78 -13.70
C GLU A 548 1.71 -1.19 -12.31
N ARG A 549 1.30 -0.22 -11.48
CA ARG A 549 0.85 -0.50 -10.12
C ARG A 549 -0.46 -1.27 -10.12
N PHE A 550 -1.40 -0.89 -10.99
CA PHE A 550 -2.67 -1.58 -11.10
C PHE A 550 -2.49 -3.04 -11.58
N PHE A 551 -1.61 -3.27 -12.55
CA PHE A 551 -1.23 -4.61 -12.99
C PHE A 551 -0.67 -5.44 -11.84
N ALA A 552 0.24 -4.87 -11.05
CA ALA A 552 0.80 -5.55 -9.89
C ALA A 552 -0.32 -5.99 -8.95
N ILE A 553 -1.22 -5.07 -8.59
CA ILE A 553 -2.35 -5.33 -7.69
C ILE A 553 -3.26 -6.43 -8.24
N LEU A 554 -3.60 -6.41 -9.53
CA LEU A 554 -4.40 -7.47 -10.16
C LEU A 554 -3.66 -8.81 -10.14
N LEU A 555 -2.36 -8.82 -10.41
CA LEU A 555 -1.56 -10.03 -10.38
C LEU A 555 -1.56 -10.68 -8.98
N GLU A 556 -1.43 -9.87 -7.92
CA GLU A 556 -1.50 -10.36 -6.53
C GLU A 556 -2.93 -10.75 -6.11
N HIS A 557 -3.93 -9.97 -6.53
CA HIS A 557 -5.34 -10.23 -6.27
C HIS A 557 -5.77 -11.59 -6.82
N TYR A 558 -5.36 -11.92 -8.06
CA TYR A 558 -5.67 -13.19 -8.71
C TYR A 558 -4.64 -14.29 -8.47
N ALA A 559 -3.54 -14.02 -7.75
CA ALA A 559 -2.42 -14.97 -7.62
C ALA A 559 -1.91 -15.53 -8.97
N GLY A 560 -1.93 -14.69 -10.02
CA GLY A 560 -1.60 -15.08 -11.40
C GLY A 560 -2.71 -15.76 -12.20
N ALA A 561 -3.81 -16.15 -11.57
CA ALA A 561 -4.95 -16.82 -12.18
C ALA A 561 -5.95 -15.82 -12.76
N PHE A 562 -5.54 -15.03 -13.75
CA PHE A 562 -6.39 -13.97 -14.32
C PHE A 562 -7.75 -14.49 -14.83
N PRO A 563 -8.80 -13.64 -14.81
CA PRO A 563 -10.05 -13.87 -15.54
C PRO A 563 -9.80 -14.14 -17.03
N VAL A 564 -10.70 -14.86 -17.68
CA VAL A 564 -10.49 -15.34 -19.06
C VAL A 564 -10.22 -14.16 -20.00
N TRP A 565 -10.95 -13.06 -19.88
CA TRP A 565 -10.77 -11.88 -20.74
C TRP A 565 -9.39 -11.19 -20.61
N LEU A 566 -8.73 -11.31 -19.45
CA LEU A 566 -7.39 -10.75 -19.21
C LEU A 566 -6.26 -11.73 -19.45
N SER A 567 -6.51 -13.03 -19.32
CA SER A 567 -5.45 -14.05 -19.38
C SER A 567 -4.64 -13.94 -20.68
N PRO A 568 -3.29 -13.96 -20.62
CA PRO A 568 -2.47 -13.82 -21.81
C PRO A 568 -2.67 -14.99 -22.78
N VAL A 569 -2.92 -16.18 -22.23
CA VAL A 569 -3.37 -17.36 -22.97
C VAL A 569 -4.69 -17.81 -22.34
N GLN A 570 -5.76 -17.79 -23.12
CA GLN A 570 -7.11 -18.08 -22.65
C GLN A 570 -7.41 -19.57 -22.74
N VAL A 571 -6.98 -20.18 -23.85
CA VAL A 571 -7.24 -21.57 -24.19
C VAL A 571 -5.98 -22.24 -24.69
N VAL A 572 -5.69 -23.46 -24.22
CA VAL A 572 -4.65 -24.30 -24.81
C VAL A 572 -5.23 -25.65 -25.23
N GLY A 573 -5.07 -26.00 -26.50
CA GLY A 573 -5.32 -27.34 -27.03
C GLY A 573 -4.19 -28.31 -26.68
N ILE A 574 -4.53 -29.44 -26.08
CA ILE A 574 -3.60 -30.51 -25.69
C ILE A 574 -4.11 -31.82 -26.32
N PRO A 575 -3.49 -32.30 -27.41
CA PRO A 575 -3.89 -33.57 -28.01
C PRO A 575 -3.49 -34.74 -27.12
N VAL A 576 -4.36 -35.76 -27.01
CA VAL A 576 -4.04 -37.00 -26.27
C VAL A 576 -2.87 -37.75 -26.89
N ALA A 577 -2.76 -37.70 -28.22
CA ALA A 577 -1.66 -38.20 -29.05
C ALA A 577 -1.49 -37.29 -30.26
N ASP A 578 -0.29 -37.26 -30.86
CA ASP A 578 0.06 -36.34 -31.95
C ASP A 578 -0.90 -36.41 -33.16
N GLU A 579 -1.45 -37.59 -33.44
CA GLU A 579 -2.46 -37.80 -34.50
C GLU A 579 -3.75 -36.98 -34.35
N TYR A 580 -4.04 -36.46 -33.14
CA TYR A 580 -5.21 -35.59 -32.89
C TYR A 580 -4.85 -34.09 -32.89
N ALA A 581 -3.58 -33.74 -33.13
CA ALA A 581 -3.13 -32.35 -33.12
C ALA A 581 -3.80 -31.51 -34.22
N ASP A 582 -4.05 -32.09 -35.40
CA ASP A 582 -4.70 -31.38 -36.50
C ASP A 582 -6.18 -31.11 -36.19
N TYR A 583 -6.89 -32.07 -35.58
CA TYR A 583 -8.27 -31.88 -35.13
C TYR A 583 -8.40 -30.73 -34.12
N LEU A 584 -7.53 -30.69 -33.10
CA LEU A 584 -7.49 -29.56 -32.17
C LEU A 584 -7.03 -28.28 -32.86
N GLY A 585 -6.11 -28.37 -33.83
CA GLY A 585 -5.65 -27.23 -34.62
C GLY A 585 -6.79 -26.48 -35.29
N GLU A 586 -7.70 -27.20 -35.95
CA GLU A 586 -8.89 -26.60 -36.57
C GLU A 586 -9.79 -25.86 -35.55
N ILE A 587 -9.94 -26.43 -34.35
CA ILE A 587 -10.72 -25.81 -33.27
C ILE A 587 -10.02 -24.54 -32.75
N ILE A 588 -8.70 -24.60 -32.55
CA ILE A 588 -7.89 -23.47 -32.10
C ILE A 588 -7.88 -22.34 -33.12
N ASP A 589 -7.79 -22.65 -34.42
CA ASP A 589 -7.83 -21.65 -35.48
C ASP A 589 -9.22 -20.99 -35.58
N ARG A 590 -10.28 -21.75 -35.35
CA ARG A 590 -11.63 -21.18 -35.22
C ARG A 590 -11.72 -20.22 -34.02
N LEU A 591 -11.22 -20.60 -32.85
CA LEU A 591 -11.17 -19.72 -31.68
C LEU A 591 -10.40 -18.43 -31.98
N ARG A 592 -9.23 -18.53 -32.60
CA ARG A 592 -8.43 -17.36 -33.00
C ARG A 592 -9.15 -16.44 -33.98
N SER A 593 -9.90 -16.99 -34.93
CA SER A 593 -10.71 -16.19 -35.87
C SER A 593 -11.81 -15.37 -35.18
N GLU A 594 -12.15 -15.73 -33.93
CA GLU A 594 -13.11 -15.04 -33.08
C GLU A 594 -12.43 -14.22 -31.96
N ASP A 595 -11.16 -13.83 -32.17
CA ASP A 595 -10.32 -13.00 -31.28
C ASP A 595 -10.02 -13.65 -29.91
N VAL A 596 -10.08 -14.99 -29.84
CA VAL A 596 -9.66 -15.74 -28.65
C VAL A 596 -8.15 -16.02 -28.71
N ARG A 597 -7.44 -15.70 -27.63
CA ARG A 597 -6.01 -16.01 -27.44
C ARG A 597 -5.81 -17.48 -27.13
N ALA A 598 -5.87 -18.28 -28.17
CA ALA A 598 -5.77 -19.73 -28.11
C ALA A 598 -4.44 -20.25 -28.69
N GLU A 599 -3.88 -21.29 -28.07
CA GLU A 599 -2.65 -21.96 -28.49
C GLU A 599 -2.86 -23.48 -28.62
N LEU A 600 -2.03 -24.14 -29.42
CA LEU A 600 -2.00 -25.60 -29.53
C LEU A 600 -0.63 -26.10 -29.07
N ASP A 601 -0.60 -27.01 -28.10
CA ASP A 601 0.65 -27.62 -27.62
C ASP A 601 1.01 -28.86 -28.46
N ARG A 602 1.85 -28.64 -29.48
CA ARG A 602 2.47 -29.68 -30.31
C ARG A 602 3.82 -30.18 -29.79
N SER A 603 4.19 -29.91 -28.54
CA SER A 603 5.45 -30.43 -28.00
C SER A 603 5.44 -31.95 -27.88
N ASP A 604 6.62 -32.58 -27.85
CA ASP A 604 6.78 -34.03 -27.69
C ASP A 604 6.53 -34.52 -26.24
N ASP A 605 6.13 -33.63 -25.34
CA ASP A 605 5.86 -33.95 -23.95
C ASP A 605 4.63 -34.86 -23.81
N ARG A 606 4.66 -35.75 -22.81
CA ARG A 606 3.48 -36.55 -22.44
C ARG A 606 2.32 -35.64 -22.05
N MET A 607 1.09 -36.00 -22.40
CA MET A 607 -0.13 -35.23 -22.10
C MET A 607 -0.19 -34.72 -20.65
N GLN A 608 0.11 -35.56 -19.66
CA GLN A 608 0.09 -35.15 -18.25
C GLN A 608 1.13 -34.06 -17.91
N LYS A 609 2.28 -34.08 -18.57
CA LYS A 609 3.30 -33.03 -18.43
C LYS A 609 2.85 -31.73 -19.10
N LYS A 610 2.24 -31.80 -20.29
CA LYS A 610 1.61 -30.64 -20.95
C LYS A 610 0.54 -30.00 -20.06
N ILE A 611 -0.39 -30.81 -19.54
CA ILE A 611 -1.42 -30.34 -18.60
C ILE A 611 -0.77 -29.65 -17.41
N ARG A 612 0.20 -30.29 -16.75
CA ARG A 612 0.89 -29.69 -15.59
C ARG A 612 1.56 -28.36 -15.96
N ASN A 613 2.26 -28.27 -17.09
CA ASN A 613 2.94 -27.06 -17.52
C ASN A 613 1.94 -25.90 -17.71
N HIS A 614 0.82 -26.14 -18.40
CA HIS A 614 -0.19 -25.11 -18.64
C HIS A 614 -1.00 -24.74 -17.39
N THR A 615 -1.25 -25.69 -16.49
CA THR A 615 -1.83 -25.40 -15.16
C THR A 615 -0.88 -24.53 -14.32
N MET A 616 0.42 -24.81 -14.33
CA MET A 616 1.43 -23.97 -13.65
C MET A 616 1.52 -22.57 -14.26
N GLN A 617 1.32 -22.46 -15.57
CA GLN A 617 1.19 -21.19 -16.30
C GLN A 617 -0.19 -20.52 -16.13
N LYS A 618 -1.06 -21.07 -15.27
CA LYS A 618 -2.37 -20.52 -14.93
C LYS A 618 -3.28 -20.28 -16.13
N VAL A 619 -3.17 -21.09 -17.19
CA VAL A 619 -4.12 -21.05 -18.31
C VAL A 619 -5.52 -21.41 -17.79
N PRO A 620 -6.56 -20.58 -18.04
CA PRO A 620 -7.91 -20.82 -17.52
C PRO A 620 -8.54 -22.10 -18.07
N ILE A 621 -8.39 -22.34 -19.37
CA ILE A 621 -9.10 -23.41 -20.08
C ILE A 621 -8.11 -24.28 -20.87
N LEU A 622 -8.10 -25.58 -20.60
CA LEU A 622 -7.38 -26.57 -21.40
C LEU A 622 -8.40 -27.38 -22.22
N LEU A 623 -8.22 -27.43 -23.53
CA LEU A 623 -9.00 -28.26 -24.45
C LEU A 623 -8.27 -29.56 -24.73
N ILE A 624 -8.90 -30.70 -24.46
CA ILE A 624 -8.33 -32.03 -24.67
C ILE A 624 -9.20 -32.77 -25.67
N ALA A 625 -8.56 -33.44 -26.64
CA ALA A 625 -9.26 -34.32 -27.57
C ALA A 625 -8.45 -35.59 -27.86
N GLY A 626 -9.16 -36.72 -27.90
CA GLY A 626 -8.69 -38.00 -28.39
C GLY A 626 -9.58 -38.57 -29.52
N GLU A 627 -9.50 -39.88 -29.76
CA GLU A 627 -10.27 -40.51 -30.84
C GLU A 627 -11.79 -40.39 -30.68
N GLN A 628 -12.28 -40.53 -29.45
CA GLN A 628 -13.71 -40.41 -29.15
C GLN A 628 -14.22 -39.01 -29.50
N ASP A 629 -13.46 -37.99 -29.10
CA ASP A 629 -13.76 -36.59 -29.37
C ASP A 629 -13.75 -36.27 -30.87
N ARG A 630 -12.68 -36.69 -31.56
CA ARG A 630 -12.55 -36.52 -33.01
C ARG A 630 -13.71 -37.16 -33.78
N SER A 631 -14.07 -38.39 -33.42
CA SER A 631 -15.14 -39.14 -34.08
C SER A 631 -16.52 -38.54 -33.83
N ALA A 632 -16.74 -37.95 -32.66
CA ALA A 632 -18.02 -37.34 -32.28
C ALA A 632 -18.13 -35.85 -32.64
N GLY A 633 -17.04 -35.20 -33.09
CA GLY A 633 -17.01 -33.75 -33.32
C GLY A 633 -17.10 -32.96 -32.01
N THR A 634 -16.49 -33.46 -30.94
CA THR A 634 -16.52 -32.89 -29.59
C THR A 634 -15.12 -32.56 -29.06
N VAL A 635 -15.06 -31.88 -27.91
CA VAL A 635 -13.84 -31.62 -27.16
C VAL A 635 -14.14 -31.69 -25.66
N SER A 636 -13.11 -31.95 -24.86
CA SER A 636 -13.20 -31.97 -23.41
C SER A 636 -12.50 -30.76 -22.79
N PHE A 637 -13.19 -30.04 -21.90
CA PHE A 637 -12.60 -28.99 -21.08
C PHE A 637 -11.91 -29.58 -19.85
N ARG A 638 -10.77 -29.01 -19.48
CA ARG A 638 -10.10 -29.21 -18.19
C ARG A 638 -9.72 -27.86 -17.60
N PHE A 639 -9.94 -27.70 -16.30
CA PHE A 639 -9.74 -26.43 -15.58
C PHE A 639 -8.55 -26.51 -14.62
N ARG A 640 -8.23 -25.38 -13.98
CA ARG A 640 -7.05 -25.21 -13.11
C ARG A 640 -7.14 -26.07 -11.84
N ASP A 641 -8.34 -26.28 -11.30
CA ASP A 641 -8.60 -27.17 -10.16
C ASP A 641 -8.52 -28.66 -10.51
N GLY A 642 -8.51 -28.99 -11.81
CA GLY A 642 -8.45 -30.35 -12.33
C GLY A 642 -9.81 -30.97 -12.69
N SER A 643 -10.92 -30.25 -12.46
CA SER A 643 -12.26 -30.61 -12.92
C SER A 643 -12.34 -30.63 -14.45
N GLN A 644 -13.35 -31.32 -15.00
CA GLN A 644 -13.49 -31.55 -16.43
C GLN A 644 -14.95 -31.57 -16.89
N LEU A 645 -15.19 -31.14 -18.12
CA LEU A 645 -16.44 -31.31 -18.85
C LEU A 645 -16.12 -32.00 -20.18
N ASN A 646 -16.62 -33.22 -20.38
CA ASN A 646 -16.24 -34.05 -21.51
C ASN A 646 -17.31 -34.09 -22.61
N GLY A 647 -16.90 -34.34 -23.84
CA GLY A 647 -17.82 -34.57 -24.96
C GLY A 647 -18.64 -33.34 -25.36
N ILE A 648 -18.09 -32.13 -25.20
CA ILE A 648 -18.77 -30.90 -25.56
C ILE A 648 -18.67 -30.69 -27.09
N PRO A 649 -19.79 -30.51 -27.82
CA PRO A 649 -19.75 -30.19 -29.25
C PRO A 649 -18.88 -28.96 -29.53
N VAL A 650 -18.06 -29.01 -30.58
CA VAL A 650 -17.10 -27.92 -30.89
C VAL A 650 -17.76 -26.55 -30.99
N ALA A 651 -18.94 -26.46 -31.62
CA ALA A 651 -19.66 -25.20 -31.74
C ALA A 651 -20.09 -24.63 -30.37
N GLU A 652 -20.49 -25.50 -29.45
CA GLU A 652 -20.84 -25.13 -28.08
C GLU A 652 -19.60 -24.74 -27.28
N ALA A 653 -18.49 -25.46 -27.45
CA ALA A 653 -17.24 -25.14 -26.77
C ALA A 653 -16.74 -23.72 -27.12
N VAL A 654 -16.79 -23.34 -28.40
CA VAL A 654 -16.46 -21.98 -28.87
C VAL A 654 -17.41 -20.94 -28.24
N ALA A 655 -18.71 -21.23 -28.22
CA ALA A 655 -19.71 -20.33 -27.64
C ALA A 655 -19.49 -20.10 -26.14
N ARG A 656 -19.18 -21.17 -25.36
CA ARG A 656 -18.90 -21.08 -23.93
C ARG A 656 -17.65 -20.25 -23.63
N VAL A 657 -16.56 -20.45 -24.38
CA VAL A 657 -15.33 -19.66 -24.24
C VAL A 657 -15.60 -18.17 -24.48
N ARG A 658 -16.35 -17.84 -25.54
CA ARG A 658 -16.74 -16.45 -25.82
C ARG A 658 -17.65 -15.85 -24.76
N GLY A 659 -18.58 -16.66 -24.26
CA GLY A 659 -19.43 -16.31 -23.13
C GLY A 659 -18.59 -15.85 -21.95
N ALA A 660 -17.64 -16.68 -21.51
CA ALA A 660 -16.74 -16.38 -20.39
C ALA A 660 -15.87 -15.13 -20.60
N ILE A 661 -15.40 -14.88 -21.83
CA ILE A 661 -14.66 -13.65 -22.16
C ILE A 661 -15.59 -12.44 -22.04
N SER A 662 -16.80 -12.51 -22.63
CA SER A 662 -17.74 -11.39 -22.65
C SER A 662 -18.29 -11.02 -21.27
N SER A 663 -18.51 -12.03 -20.43
CA SER A 663 -18.95 -11.85 -19.03
C SER A 663 -17.79 -11.52 -18.08
N LYS A 664 -16.54 -11.50 -18.59
CA LYS A 664 -15.33 -11.25 -17.81
C LYS A 664 -15.15 -12.25 -16.66
N ALA A 665 -15.59 -13.49 -16.86
CA ALA A 665 -15.62 -14.52 -15.83
C ALA A 665 -14.20 -14.89 -15.35
N LEU A 666 -14.08 -15.09 -14.04
CA LEU A 666 -13.00 -15.87 -13.45
C LEU A 666 -13.41 -17.35 -13.52
N VAL A 667 -12.61 -18.16 -14.24
CA VAL A 667 -12.90 -19.57 -14.48
C VAL A 667 -11.76 -20.40 -13.89
N ASP A 668 -12.05 -21.10 -12.80
CA ASP A 668 -11.11 -22.00 -12.12
C ASP A 668 -11.61 -23.45 -12.10
N THR A 669 -12.92 -23.65 -12.24
CA THR A 669 -13.64 -24.93 -12.14
C THR A 669 -14.60 -25.15 -13.31
N SER A 670 -15.15 -26.36 -13.41
CA SER A 670 -16.19 -26.70 -14.38
C SER A 670 -17.52 -25.98 -14.15
N GLU A 671 -17.81 -25.59 -12.91
CA GLU A 671 -19.04 -24.87 -12.58
C GLU A 671 -18.97 -23.41 -13.06
N ASP A 672 -17.78 -22.81 -13.08
CA ASP A 672 -17.59 -21.43 -13.53
C ASP A 672 -17.82 -21.24 -15.04
N LEU A 673 -17.67 -22.30 -15.84
CA LEU A 673 -17.91 -22.31 -17.29
C LEU A 673 -19.24 -22.95 -17.69
N ALA A 674 -19.97 -23.54 -16.73
CA ALA A 674 -21.27 -24.16 -16.98
C ALA A 674 -22.33 -23.10 -17.29
#